data_AF-A0A2N1U1B3-F1
#
_entry.id   AF-A0A2N1U1B3-F1
#
_cell.length_a   1.000
_cell.length_b   1.000
_cell.length_c   1.000
_cell.angle_alpha   90.00
_cell.angle_beta   90.00
_cell.angle_gamma   90.00
#
_symmetry.space_group_name_H-M   'P 1'
#
loop_
_entity.id
_entity.type
_entity.pdbx_description
1 polymer ?
#
loop_
_entity_poly.entity_id
_entity_poly.type
_entity_poly.pdbx_seq_one_letter_code
_entity_poly.pdbx_strand_id
1 'polypeptide(L)'
;MATDSATYANSFSIGFRQKIAVTFTLLITFIMLISVYLVTLQIKQTSLQRAEQTGSMFGRMIALSMGEDIVRGNFQGIDYALNEFTRHDRVEYCLILDNLGRIISSTKPGMHGKYFTDGWSRSAIFSSTLSIRRAVDNLRPVYDISVPIIIGGKRHGSIRAGFTIDEEYESIRSLLIYNLTLGAILIIIGILIAYGISATLLAPLNALLQSVESISRGDYKQKTMVKSADEFGALALSFNRLSSILSNRETTSNYITKKILDSDPELADRHFSGKTFKAMVLHLELNKFNLFIERNSPSEAVDTLNSFFEQTAELVAEAGGIIDRFGDGFMTAIFPVGKSDHWPAALRAGFAALSARNNINLFNYHQAKLGLEEVYLKTGITSGKLIIGHIGSRKRSDFSAIGGSIATAHANAELSGRNNGFTPVADLAFATAARDYLLFKGLGQDNDDDEKNFLLTGFVNFSYFKERLQSASAHGSFAIISAFGLTETAEGFEFLKSAIENENCEYRNDAIRALAPFVFRQNQEVKRYLGGLIKNHPDPQTQSLCISILALCRDGELASLFVDLLAHENDRVRANALEACIPLDFAGKREIFKKMVADTAPRVCANALLGLWLADDQQTLACLYGLLKSDNTKMRASSAYAISFLARARKFRRLFPAYSEQAGLIVLPVVENILKRLKLMLESSEDSERLQSLRAIGSIGGTDYREQIDKLLEVETDPEIINLAQTIMQDWDRLLRPGKE
;
A
#
# COMPACT_ATOMS: atom_id res chain seq x y z
N MET A 1 16.43 -38.98 9.63
CA MET A 1 15.32 -39.71 10.27
C MET A 1 14.07 -39.39 9.48
N ALA A 2 13.64 -40.37 8.69
CA ALA A 2 12.38 -40.40 7.97
C ALA A 2 11.40 -41.19 8.82
N THR A 3 10.20 -40.65 9.06
CA THR A 3 8.90 -41.32 9.22
C THR A 3 7.97 -40.31 9.87
N ASP A 4 7.10 -39.68 9.07
CA ASP A 4 5.71 -39.40 9.43
C ASP A 4 4.96 -39.04 8.14
N SER A 5 4.87 -40.08 7.31
CA SER A 5 3.96 -40.15 6.17
C SER A 5 2.92 -41.20 6.49
N ALA A 6 1.69 -40.76 6.79
CA ALA A 6 0.40 -41.40 6.53
C ALA A 6 -0.59 -41.23 7.69
N THR A 7 -1.59 -40.36 7.52
CA THR A 7 -3.02 -40.71 7.60
C THR A 7 -3.88 -39.46 7.40
N TYR A 8 -4.10 -39.07 6.15
CA TYR A 8 -5.37 -38.42 5.79
C TYR A 8 -6.05 -39.32 4.78
N ALA A 9 -7.07 -40.01 5.28
CA ALA A 9 -7.92 -40.91 4.54
C ALA A 9 -8.48 -40.22 3.28
N ASN A 10 -8.61 -41.01 2.22
CA ASN A 10 -9.44 -40.72 1.05
C ASN A 10 -10.89 -40.50 1.47
N SER A 11 -11.20 -39.36 2.07
CA SER A 11 -12.56 -38.83 2.05
C SER A 11 -12.78 -38.34 0.63
N PHE A 12 -13.87 -38.78 0.02
CA PHE A 12 -14.35 -38.29 -1.27
C PHE A 12 -14.78 -36.83 -1.09
N SER A 13 -13.80 -35.93 -0.91
CA SER A 13 -14.05 -34.54 -0.63
C SER A 13 -14.39 -33.88 -1.97
N ILE A 14 -15.69 -33.67 -2.15
CA ILE A 14 -16.22 -32.88 -3.26
C ILE A 14 -15.44 -31.57 -3.29
N GLY A 15 -14.76 -31.30 -4.41
CA GLY A 15 -13.93 -30.10 -4.55
C GLY A 15 -14.77 -28.85 -4.33
N PHE A 16 -14.18 -27.76 -3.84
CA PHE A 16 -14.92 -26.52 -3.54
C PHE A 16 -15.78 -26.03 -4.73
N ARG A 17 -15.27 -26.18 -5.96
CA ARG A 17 -16.00 -25.93 -7.22
C ARG A 17 -17.31 -26.71 -7.31
N GLN A 18 -17.25 -28.00 -7.04
CA GLN A 18 -18.38 -28.90 -7.11
C GLN A 18 -19.38 -28.59 -5.98
N LYS A 19 -18.93 -28.18 -4.79
CA LYS A 19 -19.82 -27.74 -3.70
C LYS A 19 -20.62 -26.49 -4.09
N ILE A 20 -19.96 -25.50 -4.70
CA ILE A 20 -20.64 -24.29 -5.20
C ILE A 20 -21.60 -24.64 -6.34
N ALA A 21 -21.16 -25.41 -7.34
CA ALA A 21 -22.03 -25.79 -8.46
C ALA A 21 -23.27 -26.57 -8.01
N VAL A 22 -23.11 -27.52 -7.07
CA VAL A 22 -24.22 -28.29 -6.51
C VAL A 22 -25.17 -27.40 -5.71
N THR A 23 -24.67 -26.49 -4.88
CA THR A 23 -25.52 -25.58 -4.10
C THR A 23 -26.35 -24.65 -4.99
N PHE A 24 -25.75 -24.05 -6.02
CA PHE A 24 -26.50 -23.24 -6.99
C PHE A 24 -27.51 -24.08 -7.77
N THR A 25 -27.15 -25.29 -8.21
CA THR A 25 -28.07 -26.17 -8.94
C THR A 25 -29.28 -26.56 -8.07
N LEU A 26 -29.04 -26.90 -6.80
CA LEU A 26 -30.11 -27.20 -5.84
C LEU A 26 -31.00 -25.98 -5.58
N LEU A 27 -30.42 -24.80 -5.41
CA LEU A 27 -31.16 -23.56 -5.19
C LEU A 27 -32.05 -23.21 -6.40
N ILE A 28 -31.51 -23.27 -7.62
CA ILE A 28 -32.25 -23.00 -8.85
C ILE A 28 -33.38 -24.03 -9.01
N THR A 29 -33.11 -25.30 -8.77
CA THR A 29 -34.13 -26.36 -8.83
C THR A 29 -35.24 -26.12 -7.82
N PHE A 30 -34.89 -25.72 -6.60
CA PHE A 30 -35.86 -25.39 -5.55
C PHE A 30 -36.75 -24.20 -5.93
N ILE A 31 -36.16 -23.12 -6.44
CA ILE A 31 -36.90 -21.94 -6.93
C ILE A 31 -37.84 -22.33 -8.08
N MET A 32 -37.38 -23.18 -9.01
CA MET A 32 -38.21 -23.64 -10.13
C MET A 32 -39.39 -24.50 -9.66
N LEU A 33 -39.18 -25.39 -8.69
CA LEU A 33 -40.27 -26.19 -8.11
C LEU A 33 -41.33 -25.31 -7.45
N ILE A 34 -40.89 -24.28 -6.70
CA ILE A 34 -41.81 -23.30 -6.08
C ILE A 34 -42.57 -22.51 -7.16
N SER A 35 -41.87 -22.05 -8.20
CA SER A 35 -42.48 -21.31 -9.31
C SER A 35 -43.59 -22.12 -9.99
N VAL A 36 -43.29 -23.37 -10.38
CA VAL A 36 -44.27 -24.28 -11.00
C VAL A 36 -45.46 -24.53 -10.07
N TYR A 37 -45.21 -24.71 -8.78
CA TYR A 37 -46.27 -24.90 -7.79
C TYR A 37 -47.19 -23.68 -7.69
N LEU A 38 -46.63 -22.48 -7.52
CA LEU A 38 -47.39 -21.22 -7.41
C LEU A 38 -48.23 -20.94 -8.67
N VAL A 39 -47.64 -21.13 -9.86
CA VAL A 39 -48.34 -20.93 -11.13
C VAL A 39 -49.46 -21.95 -11.32
N THR A 40 -49.23 -23.21 -10.95
CA THR A 40 -50.26 -24.26 -11.01
C THR A 40 -51.44 -23.92 -10.08
N LEU A 41 -51.15 -23.40 -8.88
CA LEU A 41 -52.18 -22.90 -7.96
C LEU A 41 -52.97 -21.74 -8.59
N GLN A 42 -52.29 -20.79 -9.21
CA GLN A 42 -52.91 -19.64 -9.87
C GLN A 42 -53.83 -20.06 -11.03
N ILE A 43 -53.38 -20.98 -11.89
CA ILE A 43 -54.18 -21.52 -13.00
C ILE A 43 -55.40 -22.26 -12.47
N LYS A 44 -55.22 -23.10 -11.45
CA LYS A 44 -56.33 -23.83 -10.80
C LYS A 44 -57.39 -22.87 -10.27
N GLN A 45 -57.00 -21.80 -9.57
CA GLN A 45 -57.92 -20.80 -9.05
C GLN A 45 -58.65 -20.03 -10.17
N THR A 46 -57.89 -19.58 -11.18
CA THR A 46 -58.45 -18.83 -12.32
C THR A 46 -59.43 -19.68 -13.13
N SER A 47 -59.07 -20.94 -13.37
CA SER A 47 -59.90 -21.93 -14.08
C SER A 47 -61.20 -22.21 -13.32
N LEU A 48 -61.13 -22.41 -12.00
CA LEU A 48 -62.31 -22.60 -11.15
C LEU A 48 -63.24 -21.38 -11.20
N GLN A 49 -62.69 -20.16 -11.05
CA GLN A 49 -63.47 -18.92 -11.11
C GLN A 49 -64.15 -18.74 -12.47
N ARG A 50 -63.44 -19.03 -13.57
CA ARG A 50 -64.02 -18.99 -14.93
C ARG A 50 -65.15 -20.01 -15.09
N ALA A 51 -64.98 -21.22 -14.57
CA ALA A 51 -66.00 -22.26 -14.61
C ALA A 51 -67.25 -21.83 -13.81
N GLU A 52 -67.10 -21.26 -12.62
CA GLU A 52 -68.22 -20.72 -11.82
C GLU A 52 -68.95 -19.58 -12.53
N GLN A 53 -68.22 -18.61 -13.09
CA GLN A 53 -68.81 -17.50 -13.85
C GLN A 53 -69.59 -18.00 -15.06
N THR A 54 -68.98 -18.89 -15.85
CA THR A 54 -69.59 -19.52 -17.02
C THR A 54 -70.83 -20.30 -16.62
N GLY A 55 -70.73 -21.17 -15.60
CA GLY A 55 -71.85 -21.95 -15.09
C GLY A 55 -73.02 -21.07 -14.61
N SER A 56 -72.74 -19.98 -13.89
CA SER A 56 -73.78 -19.04 -13.47
C SER A 56 -74.47 -18.36 -14.65
N MET A 57 -73.70 -17.96 -15.67
CA MET A 57 -74.26 -17.39 -16.90
C MET A 57 -75.15 -18.41 -17.65
N PHE A 58 -74.72 -19.67 -17.76
CA PHE A 58 -75.53 -20.74 -18.35
C PHE A 58 -76.83 -20.98 -17.58
N GLY A 59 -76.76 -21.06 -16.25
CA GLY A 59 -77.95 -21.25 -15.43
C GLY A 59 -78.97 -20.10 -15.59
N ARG A 60 -78.49 -18.86 -15.68
CA ARG A 60 -79.35 -17.69 -15.95
C ARG A 60 -79.93 -17.74 -17.36
N MET A 61 -79.11 -18.05 -18.36
CA MET A 61 -79.54 -18.11 -19.76
C MET A 61 -80.62 -19.17 -19.97
N ILE A 62 -80.44 -20.38 -19.44
CA ILE A 62 -81.41 -21.48 -19.53
C ILE A 62 -82.68 -21.16 -18.73
N ALA A 63 -82.56 -20.54 -17.54
CA ALA A 63 -83.74 -20.10 -16.78
C ALA A 63 -84.58 -19.08 -17.57
N LEU A 64 -83.95 -18.24 -18.40
CA LEU A 64 -84.62 -17.26 -19.26
C LEU A 64 -85.17 -17.88 -20.55
N SER A 65 -84.40 -18.74 -21.22
CA SER A 65 -84.77 -19.28 -22.55
C SER A 65 -85.69 -20.50 -22.49
N MET A 66 -85.63 -21.28 -21.41
CA MET A 66 -86.31 -22.57 -21.28
C MET A 66 -87.22 -22.64 -20.05
N GLY A 67 -87.33 -21.56 -19.29
CA GLY A 67 -88.12 -21.52 -18.05
C GLY A 67 -89.60 -21.86 -18.26
N GLU A 68 -90.20 -21.38 -19.35
CA GLU A 68 -91.60 -21.65 -19.70
C GLU A 68 -91.81 -23.12 -20.12
N ASP A 69 -90.89 -23.69 -20.91
CA ASP A 69 -90.92 -25.11 -21.31
C ASP A 69 -90.70 -26.06 -20.13
N ILE A 70 -89.82 -25.70 -19.18
CA ILE A 70 -89.58 -26.47 -17.95
C ILE A 70 -90.83 -26.48 -17.06
N VAL A 71 -91.53 -25.35 -16.94
CA VAL A 71 -92.77 -25.27 -16.14
C VAL A 71 -93.92 -26.03 -16.80
N ARG A 72 -93.98 -26.05 -18.14
CA ARG A 72 -95.03 -26.74 -18.93
C ARG A 72 -94.75 -28.22 -19.20
N GLY A 73 -93.53 -28.71 -18.95
CA GLY A 73 -93.15 -30.10 -19.20
C GLY A 73 -92.94 -30.43 -20.69
N ASN A 74 -92.53 -29.45 -21.51
CA ASN A 74 -92.28 -29.65 -22.94
C ASN A 74 -90.87 -30.22 -23.19
N PHE A 75 -90.71 -31.53 -23.04
CA PHE A 75 -89.39 -32.17 -23.05
C PHE A 75 -88.67 -32.12 -24.42
N GLN A 76 -89.40 -32.09 -25.54
CA GLN A 76 -88.78 -32.05 -26.88
C GLN A 76 -88.10 -30.71 -27.19
N GLY A 77 -88.72 -29.59 -26.80
CA GLY A 77 -88.10 -28.26 -26.92
C GLY A 77 -86.87 -28.13 -26.03
N ILE A 78 -86.91 -28.77 -24.85
CA ILE A 78 -85.80 -28.79 -23.89
C ILE A 78 -84.59 -29.54 -24.46
N ASP A 79 -84.79 -30.73 -25.02
CA ASP A 79 -83.71 -31.53 -25.60
C ASP A 79 -83.03 -30.81 -26.79
N TYR A 80 -83.81 -30.13 -27.64
CA TYR A 80 -83.26 -29.37 -28.77
C TYR A 80 -82.38 -28.21 -28.30
N ALA A 81 -82.87 -27.41 -27.34
CA ALA A 81 -82.12 -26.29 -26.81
C ALA A 81 -80.87 -26.72 -26.03
N LEU A 82 -80.93 -27.82 -25.26
CA LEU A 82 -79.73 -28.37 -24.61
C LEU A 82 -78.67 -28.83 -25.62
N ASN A 83 -79.08 -29.42 -26.75
CA ASN A 83 -78.14 -29.83 -27.79
C ASN A 83 -77.48 -28.64 -28.50
N GLU A 84 -78.18 -27.51 -28.69
CA GLU A 84 -77.55 -26.28 -29.18
C GLU A 84 -76.51 -25.73 -28.17
N PHE A 85 -76.77 -25.85 -26.87
CA PHE A 85 -75.79 -25.44 -25.85
C PHE A 85 -74.53 -26.30 -25.82
N THR A 86 -74.61 -27.59 -26.14
CA THR A 86 -73.42 -28.45 -26.31
C THR A 86 -72.62 -28.16 -27.58
N ARG A 87 -73.14 -27.33 -28.51
CA ARG A 87 -72.37 -26.87 -29.67
C ARG A 87 -71.46 -25.68 -29.35
N HIS A 88 -71.64 -25.03 -28.19
CA HIS A 88 -70.69 -24.02 -27.74
C HIS A 88 -69.37 -24.67 -27.30
N ASP A 89 -68.26 -24.04 -27.70
CA ASP A 89 -66.93 -24.49 -27.30
C ASP A 89 -66.85 -24.60 -25.77
N ARG A 90 -66.45 -25.79 -25.29
CA ARG A 90 -66.15 -26.19 -23.90
C ARG A 90 -67.27 -26.85 -23.09
N VAL A 91 -68.47 -27.08 -23.63
CA VAL A 91 -69.52 -27.85 -22.93
C VAL A 91 -69.54 -29.31 -23.42
N GLU A 92 -69.07 -30.24 -22.60
CA GLU A 92 -69.02 -31.68 -22.94
C GLU A 92 -70.42 -32.32 -22.82
N TYR A 93 -71.21 -31.89 -21.82
CA TYR A 93 -72.58 -32.36 -21.65
C TYR A 93 -73.45 -31.40 -20.85
N CYS A 94 -74.76 -31.49 -21.06
CA CYS A 94 -75.78 -30.79 -20.30
C CYS A 94 -76.93 -31.74 -19.93
N LEU A 95 -77.42 -31.61 -18.70
CA LEU A 95 -78.54 -32.36 -18.16
C LEU A 95 -79.47 -31.41 -17.40
N ILE A 96 -80.76 -31.68 -17.42
CA ILE A 96 -81.73 -31.00 -16.56
C ILE A 96 -82.31 -32.03 -15.59
N LEU A 97 -82.31 -31.69 -14.31
CA LEU A 97 -82.79 -32.51 -13.21
C LEU A 97 -84.03 -31.86 -12.61
N ASP A 98 -85.03 -32.67 -12.23
CA ASP A 98 -86.16 -32.21 -11.43
C ASP A 98 -85.77 -31.98 -9.96
N ASN A 99 -86.72 -31.49 -9.16
CA ASN A 99 -86.51 -31.26 -7.72
C ASN A 99 -86.26 -32.55 -6.90
N LEU A 100 -86.49 -33.73 -7.49
CA LEU A 100 -86.25 -35.04 -6.87
C LEU A 100 -84.92 -35.65 -7.36
N GLY A 101 -84.20 -34.99 -8.27
CA GLY A 101 -82.94 -35.47 -8.84
C GLY A 101 -83.08 -36.43 -10.02
N ARG A 102 -84.28 -36.54 -10.62
CA ARG A 102 -84.51 -37.33 -11.84
C ARG A 102 -84.02 -36.53 -13.05
N ILE A 103 -83.26 -37.19 -13.94
CA ILE A 103 -82.84 -36.57 -15.20
C ILE A 103 -84.06 -36.46 -16.13
N ILE A 104 -84.53 -35.22 -16.33
CA ILE A 104 -85.64 -34.87 -17.21
C ILE A 104 -85.18 -34.86 -18.67
N SER A 105 -84.03 -34.26 -18.93
CA SER A 105 -83.50 -34.03 -20.26
C SER A 105 -81.98 -34.15 -20.23
N SER A 106 -81.38 -34.67 -21.30
CA SER A 106 -79.96 -35.02 -21.33
C SER A 106 -79.38 -35.04 -22.73
N THR A 107 -78.24 -34.38 -22.91
CA THR A 107 -77.41 -34.53 -24.13
C THR A 107 -76.61 -35.84 -24.15
N LYS A 108 -76.54 -36.55 -23.01
CA LYS A 108 -75.96 -37.90 -22.94
C LYS A 108 -76.96 -38.99 -23.33
N PRO A 109 -76.61 -39.93 -24.22
CA PRO A 109 -77.46 -41.05 -24.60
C PRO A 109 -77.86 -41.91 -23.40
N GLY A 110 -79.15 -42.29 -23.31
CA GLY A 110 -79.64 -43.27 -22.33
C GLY A 110 -79.63 -42.82 -20.86
N MET A 111 -79.52 -41.52 -20.57
CA MET A 111 -79.53 -40.97 -19.22
C MET A 111 -80.92 -40.51 -18.73
N HIS A 112 -81.86 -40.33 -19.65
CA HIS A 112 -83.24 -39.94 -19.34
C HIS A 112 -83.88 -40.86 -18.28
N GLY A 113 -84.48 -40.26 -17.26
CA GLY A 113 -85.19 -40.96 -16.18
C GLY A 113 -84.31 -41.63 -15.13
N LYS A 114 -82.99 -41.60 -15.26
CA LYS A 114 -82.05 -42.09 -14.22
C LYS A 114 -81.87 -41.06 -13.10
N TYR A 115 -81.37 -41.54 -11.97
CA TYR A 115 -81.02 -40.73 -10.80
C TYR A 115 -79.53 -40.83 -10.51
N PHE A 116 -78.93 -39.73 -10.05
CA PHE A 116 -77.57 -39.77 -9.52
C PHE A 116 -77.58 -40.35 -8.10
N THR A 117 -76.74 -41.35 -7.86
CA THR A 117 -76.62 -42.02 -6.56
C THR A 117 -75.47 -41.46 -5.70
N ASP A 118 -74.61 -40.63 -6.27
CA ASP A 118 -73.43 -40.10 -5.57
C ASP A 118 -73.77 -38.97 -4.60
N GLY A 119 -72.99 -38.90 -3.50
CA GLY A 119 -73.26 -37.99 -2.38
C GLY A 119 -73.17 -36.51 -2.75
N TRP A 120 -72.28 -36.12 -3.68
CA TRP A 120 -72.20 -34.73 -4.13
C TRP A 120 -73.42 -34.32 -4.94
N SER A 121 -73.90 -35.17 -5.86
CA SER A 121 -75.08 -34.87 -6.67
C SER A 121 -76.30 -34.64 -5.80
N ARG A 122 -76.51 -35.45 -4.75
CA ARG A 122 -77.59 -35.23 -3.77
C ARG A 122 -77.49 -33.87 -3.09
N SER A 123 -76.31 -33.48 -2.61
CA SER A 123 -76.10 -32.18 -1.98
C SER A 123 -76.28 -31.01 -2.97
N ALA A 124 -75.79 -31.14 -4.20
CA ALA A 124 -75.90 -30.13 -5.25
C ALA A 124 -77.35 -29.90 -5.70
N ILE A 125 -78.19 -30.94 -5.70
CA ILE A 125 -79.64 -30.86 -6.01
C ILE A 125 -80.42 -30.09 -4.94
N PHE A 126 -79.91 -29.95 -3.71
CA PHE A 126 -80.57 -29.17 -2.65
C PHE A 126 -79.90 -27.82 -2.37
N SER A 127 -78.70 -27.59 -2.91
CA SER A 127 -78.01 -26.30 -2.80
C SER A 127 -78.83 -25.15 -3.39
N SER A 128 -78.88 -24.02 -2.68
CA SER A 128 -79.47 -22.75 -3.16
C SER A 128 -78.51 -21.94 -4.03
N THR A 129 -77.22 -22.32 -4.04
CA THR A 129 -76.16 -21.70 -4.83
C THR A 129 -75.58 -22.68 -5.83
N LEU A 130 -74.86 -22.14 -6.82
CA LEU A 130 -74.07 -22.94 -7.76
C LEU A 130 -73.14 -23.89 -6.99
N SER A 131 -73.11 -25.15 -7.40
CA SER A 131 -72.21 -26.18 -6.88
C SER A 131 -71.28 -26.66 -7.99
N ILE A 132 -69.99 -26.75 -7.73
CA ILE A 132 -68.99 -27.18 -8.71
C ILE A 132 -68.13 -28.31 -8.14
N ARG A 133 -67.79 -29.28 -8.98
CA ARG A 133 -66.76 -30.29 -8.69
C ARG A 133 -65.90 -30.57 -9.90
N ARG A 134 -64.73 -31.17 -9.69
CA ARG A 134 -64.01 -31.86 -10.77
C ARG A 134 -64.58 -33.27 -10.92
N ALA A 135 -64.87 -33.67 -12.14
CA ALA A 135 -65.32 -35.00 -12.51
C ALA A 135 -64.58 -35.46 -13.78
N VAL A 136 -64.83 -36.71 -14.18
CA VAL A 136 -64.32 -37.25 -15.44
C VAL A 136 -65.51 -37.73 -16.26
N ASP A 137 -65.53 -37.38 -17.53
CA ASP A 137 -66.55 -37.81 -18.48
C ASP A 137 -65.90 -38.28 -19.77
N ASN A 138 -66.23 -39.49 -20.23
CA ASN A 138 -65.59 -40.12 -21.41
C ASN A 138 -64.04 -40.00 -21.43
N LEU A 139 -63.39 -40.25 -20.29
CA LEU A 139 -61.94 -40.12 -20.06
C LEU A 139 -61.39 -38.68 -20.10
N ARG A 140 -62.23 -37.66 -20.23
CA ARG A 140 -61.85 -36.24 -20.18
C ARG A 140 -62.13 -35.62 -18.81
N PRO A 141 -61.20 -34.83 -18.25
CA PRO A 141 -61.44 -34.08 -17.02
C PRO A 141 -62.40 -32.91 -17.29
N VAL A 142 -63.47 -32.83 -16.52
CA VAL A 142 -64.49 -31.78 -16.64
C VAL A 142 -64.76 -31.12 -15.29
N TYR A 143 -65.09 -29.82 -15.30
CA TYR A 143 -65.80 -29.21 -14.18
C TYR A 143 -67.28 -29.51 -14.34
N ASP A 144 -67.80 -30.30 -13.41
CA ASP A 144 -69.19 -30.68 -13.33
C ASP A 144 -69.90 -29.70 -12.40
N ILE A 145 -70.73 -28.86 -13.00
CA ILE A 145 -71.41 -27.73 -12.36
C ILE A 145 -72.89 -28.03 -12.29
N SER A 146 -73.49 -27.84 -11.11
CA SER A 146 -74.93 -27.85 -10.89
C SER A 146 -75.43 -26.47 -10.52
N VAL A 147 -76.40 -25.94 -11.27
CA VAL A 147 -76.98 -24.63 -11.07
C VAL A 147 -78.48 -24.78 -10.82
N PRO A 148 -79.02 -24.29 -9.69
CA PRO A 148 -80.45 -24.38 -9.41
C PRO A 148 -81.27 -23.52 -10.38
N ILE A 149 -82.38 -24.07 -10.86
CA ILE A 149 -83.35 -23.34 -11.68
C ILE A 149 -84.42 -22.77 -10.75
N ILE A 150 -84.43 -21.45 -10.58
CA ILE A 150 -85.38 -20.74 -9.72
C ILE A 150 -86.14 -19.75 -10.59
N ILE A 151 -87.46 -19.93 -10.70
CA ILE A 151 -88.35 -19.11 -11.52
C ILE A 151 -89.46 -18.59 -10.58
N GLY A 152 -89.69 -17.28 -10.56
CA GLY A 152 -90.70 -16.68 -9.68
C GLY A 152 -90.49 -16.97 -8.19
N GLY A 153 -89.25 -17.17 -7.74
CA GLY A 153 -88.91 -17.51 -6.35
C GLY A 153 -89.11 -18.98 -5.97
N LYS A 154 -89.63 -19.82 -6.87
CA LYS A 154 -89.80 -21.26 -6.65
C LYS A 154 -88.73 -22.06 -7.40
N ARG A 155 -88.18 -23.09 -6.76
CA ARG A 155 -87.22 -24.01 -7.39
C ARG A 155 -87.97 -25.01 -8.28
N HIS A 156 -87.51 -25.15 -9.52
CA HIS A 156 -88.07 -26.08 -10.50
C HIS A 156 -87.13 -27.24 -10.85
N GLY A 157 -85.86 -27.14 -10.50
CA GLY A 157 -84.88 -28.21 -10.73
C GLY A 157 -83.45 -27.70 -10.61
N SER A 158 -82.53 -28.39 -11.29
CA SER A 158 -81.15 -27.92 -11.48
C SER A 158 -80.63 -28.30 -12.86
N ILE A 159 -79.86 -27.42 -13.49
CA ILE A 159 -79.09 -27.72 -14.70
C ILE A 159 -77.74 -28.24 -14.26
N ARG A 160 -77.28 -29.29 -14.91
CA ARG A 160 -75.95 -29.83 -14.73
C ARG A 160 -75.18 -29.75 -16.04
N ALA A 161 -74.02 -29.12 -16.03
CA ALA A 161 -73.18 -28.97 -17.20
C ALA A 161 -71.73 -29.38 -16.90
N GLY A 162 -71.13 -30.16 -17.80
CA GLY A 162 -69.72 -30.52 -17.75
C GLY A 162 -68.89 -29.63 -18.66
N PHE A 163 -67.94 -28.88 -18.10
CA PHE A 163 -67.03 -28.03 -18.87
C PHE A 163 -65.64 -28.68 -19.00
N THR A 164 -65.14 -28.83 -20.23
CA THR A 164 -63.82 -29.45 -20.48
C THR A 164 -62.68 -28.60 -19.91
N ILE A 165 -61.69 -29.25 -19.28
CA ILE A 165 -60.50 -28.60 -18.68
C ILE A 165 -59.24 -28.85 -19.55
N ASP A 166 -59.40 -29.34 -20.78
CA ASP A 166 -58.28 -29.80 -21.62
C ASP A 166 -57.33 -28.65 -22.02
N GLU A 167 -57.86 -27.45 -22.26
CA GLU A 167 -57.04 -26.26 -22.57
C GLU A 167 -56.12 -25.86 -21.40
N GLU A 168 -56.54 -26.08 -20.15
CA GLU A 168 -55.69 -25.83 -18.99
C GLU A 168 -54.56 -26.84 -18.89
N TYR A 169 -54.77 -28.10 -19.26
CA TYR A 169 -53.70 -29.10 -19.31
C TYR A 169 -52.65 -28.75 -20.37
N GLU A 170 -53.09 -28.28 -21.54
CA GLU A 170 -52.16 -27.80 -22.58
C GLU A 170 -51.43 -26.51 -22.16
N SER A 171 -52.12 -25.60 -21.47
CA SER A 171 -51.50 -24.40 -20.88
C SER A 171 -50.46 -24.78 -19.82
N ILE A 172 -50.76 -25.74 -18.94
CA ILE A 172 -49.81 -26.26 -17.94
C ILE A 172 -48.62 -26.93 -18.64
N ARG A 173 -48.84 -27.71 -19.70
CA ARG A 173 -47.77 -28.37 -20.46
C ARG A 173 -46.82 -27.37 -21.10
N SER A 174 -47.35 -26.34 -21.78
CA SER A 174 -46.53 -25.29 -22.39
C SER A 174 -45.69 -24.51 -21.36
N LEU A 175 -46.26 -24.25 -20.17
CA LEU A 175 -45.56 -23.61 -19.06
C LEU A 175 -44.49 -24.51 -18.43
N LEU A 176 -44.75 -25.82 -18.36
CA LEU A 176 -43.79 -26.79 -17.85
C LEU A 176 -42.58 -26.86 -18.78
N ILE A 177 -42.80 -26.88 -20.11
CA ILE A 177 -41.73 -26.79 -21.11
C ILE A 177 -40.97 -25.46 -20.98
N TYR A 178 -41.67 -24.32 -20.87
CA TYR A 178 -41.04 -23.01 -20.68
C TYR A 178 -40.14 -22.98 -19.43
N ASN A 179 -40.66 -23.43 -18.27
CA ASN A 179 -39.88 -23.46 -17.03
C ASN A 179 -38.69 -24.44 -17.09
N LEU A 180 -38.84 -25.60 -17.76
CA LEU A 180 -37.74 -26.53 -17.97
C LEU A 180 -36.63 -25.90 -18.84
N THR A 181 -37.00 -25.21 -19.92
CA THR A 181 -36.01 -24.52 -20.78
C THR A 181 -35.30 -23.40 -20.05
N LEU A 182 -36.04 -22.55 -19.31
CA LEU A 182 -35.46 -21.50 -18.48
C LEU A 182 -34.55 -22.07 -17.37
N GLY A 183 -34.97 -23.18 -16.76
CA GLY A 183 -34.22 -23.86 -15.70
C GLY A 183 -32.89 -24.41 -16.22
N ALA A 184 -32.91 -25.05 -17.40
CA ALA A 184 -31.70 -25.52 -18.05
C ALA A 184 -30.72 -24.38 -18.34
N ILE A 185 -31.21 -23.24 -18.85
CA ILE A 185 -30.38 -22.06 -19.11
C ILE A 185 -29.77 -21.51 -17.82
N LEU A 186 -30.56 -21.38 -16.75
CA LEU A 186 -30.07 -20.87 -15.46
C LEU A 186 -29.04 -21.80 -14.81
N ILE A 187 -29.22 -23.12 -14.94
CA ILE A 187 -28.23 -24.10 -14.45
C ILE A 187 -26.92 -23.95 -15.22
N ILE A 188 -26.96 -23.82 -16.55
CA ILE A 188 -25.76 -23.60 -17.37
C ILE A 188 -25.05 -22.31 -16.95
N ILE A 189 -25.78 -21.21 -16.77
CA ILE A 189 -25.23 -19.93 -16.29
C ILE A 189 -24.63 -20.09 -14.89
N GLY A 190 -25.33 -20.77 -13.98
CA GLY A 190 -24.85 -21.03 -12.62
C GLY A 190 -23.56 -21.83 -12.60
N ILE A 191 -23.43 -22.83 -13.47
CA ILE A 191 -22.18 -23.60 -13.65
C ILE A 191 -21.08 -22.66 -14.17
N LEU A 192 -21.34 -21.86 -15.21
CA LEU A 192 -20.34 -20.91 -15.74
C LEU A 192 -19.86 -19.91 -14.68
N ILE A 193 -20.78 -19.35 -13.88
CA ILE A 193 -20.46 -18.45 -12.77
C ILE A 193 -19.64 -19.18 -11.71
N ALA A 194 -20.01 -20.42 -11.33
CA ALA A 194 -19.26 -21.20 -10.35
C ALA A 194 -17.81 -21.46 -10.81
N TYR A 195 -17.61 -21.75 -12.09
CA TYR A 195 -16.26 -21.90 -12.67
C TYR A 195 -15.51 -20.55 -12.72
N GLY A 196 -16.17 -19.44 -13.02
CA GLY A 196 -15.58 -18.10 -13.01
C GLY A 196 -15.15 -17.64 -11.60
N ILE A 197 -16.01 -17.84 -10.60
CA ILE A 197 -15.68 -17.59 -9.18
C ILE A 197 -14.50 -18.45 -8.74
N SER A 198 -14.42 -19.69 -9.21
CA SER A 198 -13.27 -20.51 -8.87
C SER A 198 -11.96 -20.04 -9.50
N ALA A 199 -12.00 -19.45 -10.69
CA ALA A 199 -10.80 -18.90 -11.31
C ALA A 199 -10.31 -17.65 -10.55
N THR A 200 -11.22 -16.87 -9.98
CA THR A 200 -10.91 -15.63 -9.26
C THR A 200 -10.53 -15.86 -7.79
N LEU A 201 -11.19 -16.76 -7.06
CA LEU A 201 -10.96 -16.98 -5.63
C LEU A 201 -9.97 -18.12 -5.32
N LEU A 202 -10.02 -19.25 -6.04
CA LEU A 202 -9.23 -20.44 -5.69
C LEU A 202 -7.79 -20.38 -6.23
N ALA A 203 -7.58 -19.72 -7.36
CA ALA A 203 -6.26 -19.64 -7.98
C ALA A 203 -5.24 -18.86 -7.11
N PRO A 204 -5.58 -17.69 -6.53
CA PRO A 204 -4.68 -16.97 -5.62
C PRO A 204 -4.38 -17.77 -4.35
N LEU A 205 -5.39 -18.47 -3.80
CA LEU A 205 -5.24 -19.25 -2.57
C LEU A 205 -4.29 -20.46 -2.74
N ASN A 206 -4.40 -21.18 -3.86
CA ASN A 206 -3.50 -22.29 -4.16
C ASN A 206 -2.06 -21.81 -4.42
N ALA A 207 -1.87 -20.65 -5.04
CA ALA A 207 -0.55 -20.06 -5.24
C ALA A 207 0.12 -19.69 -3.91
N LEU A 208 -0.66 -19.18 -2.94
CA LEU A 208 -0.18 -18.92 -1.58
C LEU A 208 0.20 -20.20 -0.84
N LEU A 209 -0.66 -21.23 -0.89
CA LEU A 209 -0.36 -22.52 -0.25
C LEU A 209 0.94 -23.15 -0.77
N GLN A 210 1.19 -23.11 -2.08
CA GLN A 210 2.45 -23.57 -2.66
C GLN A 210 3.65 -22.78 -2.16
N SER A 211 3.51 -21.46 -2.03
CA SER A 211 4.59 -20.59 -1.56
C SER A 211 4.90 -20.81 -0.07
N VAL A 212 3.89 -21.08 0.76
CA VAL A 212 4.06 -21.47 2.17
C VAL A 212 4.87 -22.76 2.28
N GLU A 213 4.59 -23.74 1.43
CA GLU A 213 5.30 -25.02 1.45
C GLU A 213 6.76 -24.87 1.00
N SER A 214 7.05 -24.00 0.02
CA SER A 214 8.43 -23.67 -0.39
C SER A 214 9.23 -22.98 0.70
N ILE A 215 8.62 -22.04 1.45
CA ILE A 215 9.27 -21.42 2.62
C ILE A 215 9.57 -22.46 3.71
N SER A 216 8.68 -23.43 3.94
CA SER A 216 8.93 -24.51 4.91
C SER A 216 10.15 -25.38 4.56
N ARG A 217 10.51 -25.42 3.27
CA ARG A 217 11.68 -26.13 2.74
C ARG A 217 12.94 -25.26 2.63
N GLY A 218 12.87 -24.00 3.08
CA GLY A 218 14.00 -23.06 3.13
C GLY A 218 14.24 -22.27 1.85
N ASP A 219 13.31 -22.28 0.89
CA ASP A 219 13.37 -21.43 -0.30
C ASP A 219 12.60 -20.12 -0.04
N TYR A 220 13.31 -19.11 0.46
CA TYR A 220 12.73 -17.79 0.77
C TYR A 220 12.65 -16.86 -0.46
N LYS A 221 13.18 -17.28 -1.61
CA LYS A 221 13.23 -16.46 -2.83
C LYS A 221 11.98 -16.59 -3.68
N GLN A 222 11.25 -17.70 -3.52
CA GLN A 222 10.00 -17.90 -4.21
C GLN A 222 8.89 -17.05 -3.59
N LYS A 223 8.25 -16.21 -4.42
CA LYS A 223 7.22 -15.27 -3.97
C LYS A 223 5.93 -15.44 -4.74
N THR A 224 4.82 -15.17 -4.05
CA THR A 224 3.49 -15.32 -4.63
C THR A 224 3.14 -14.07 -5.43
N MET A 225 2.72 -14.25 -6.69
CA MET A 225 2.33 -13.15 -7.58
C MET A 225 1.02 -12.50 -7.09
N VAL A 226 1.04 -11.19 -6.84
CA VAL A 226 -0.13 -10.40 -6.43
C VAL A 226 -0.92 -10.02 -7.69
N LYS A 227 -2.08 -10.65 -7.90
CA LYS A 227 -2.95 -10.40 -9.08
C LYS A 227 -4.21 -9.59 -8.79
N SER A 228 -4.52 -9.36 -7.51
CA SER A 228 -5.76 -8.70 -7.07
C SER A 228 -5.46 -7.52 -6.13
N ALA A 229 -6.30 -6.49 -6.17
CA ALA A 229 -6.21 -5.29 -5.33
C ALA A 229 -7.15 -5.34 -4.10
N ASP A 230 -7.66 -6.52 -3.79
CA ASP A 230 -8.59 -6.82 -2.71
C ASP A 230 -7.87 -7.41 -1.49
N GLU A 231 -8.63 -8.00 -0.56
CA GLU A 231 -8.11 -8.64 0.65
C GLU A 231 -7.17 -9.82 0.35
N PHE A 232 -7.31 -10.50 -0.79
CA PHE A 232 -6.38 -11.55 -1.22
C PHE A 232 -5.06 -10.95 -1.71
N GLY A 233 -5.13 -9.78 -2.34
CA GLY A 233 -3.96 -8.95 -2.63
C GLY A 233 -3.21 -8.55 -1.36
N ALA A 234 -3.93 -8.01 -0.37
CA ALA A 234 -3.37 -7.61 0.93
C ALA A 234 -2.74 -8.78 1.70
N LEU A 235 -3.34 -9.97 1.63
CA LEU A 235 -2.79 -11.19 2.24
C LEU A 235 -1.51 -11.66 1.53
N ALA A 236 -1.50 -11.64 0.19
CA ALA A 236 -0.31 -11.99 -0.58
C ALA A 236 0.85 -11.00 -0.35
N LEU A 237 0.53 -9.69 -0.22
CA LEU A 237 1.49 -8.65 0.18
C LEU A 237 2.07 -8.91 1.58
N SER A 238 1.21 -9.21 2.56
CA SER A 238 1.62 -9.51 3.93
C SER A 238 2.52 -10.74 4.02
N PHE A 239 2.20 -11.79 3.24
CA PHE A 239 3.00 -13.01 3.15
C PHE A 239 4.36 -12.76 2.47
N ASN A 240 4.39 -12.04 1.35
CA ASN A 240 5.63 -11.68 0.67
C ASN A 240 6.53 -10.78 1.52
N ARG A 241 5.95 -9.92 2.38
CA ARG A 241 6.68 -9.12 3.38
C ARG A 241 7.33 -9.99 4.45
N LEU A 242 6.64 -11.03 4.92
CA LEU A 242 7.24 -12.00 5.85
C LEU A 242 8.39 -12.78 5.18
N SER A 243 8.20 -13.22 3.93
CA SER A 243 9.23 -13.87 3.11
C SER A 243 10.46 -12.97 2.90
N SER A 244 10.29 -11.67 2.59
CA SER A 244 11.40 -10.74 2.41
C SER A 244 12.15 -10.42 3.70
N ILE A 245 11.46 -10.36 4.84
CA ILE A 245 12.12 -10.22 6.15
C ILE A 245 13.03 -11.43 6.41
N LEU A 246 12.61 -12.62 5.98
CA LEU A 246 13.40 -13.84 6.11
C LEU A 246 14.56 -13.89 5.10
N SER A 247 14.42 -13.38 3.86
CA SER A 247 15.51 -13.35 2.88
C SER A 247 16.52 -12.20 3.10
N ASN A 248 16.08 -11.02 3.55
CA ASN A 248 16.97 -9.88 3.85
C ASN A 248 17.91 -10.14 5.04
N ARG A 249 17.51 -11.03 5.96
CA ARG A 249 18.41 -11.55 6.99
C ARG A 249 19.57 -12.37 6.40
N GLU A 250 19.40 -12.94 5.21
CA GLU A 250 20.43 -13.70 4.50
C GLU A 250 21.33 -12.81 3.62
N THR A 251 20.81 -11.74 2.99
CA THR A 251 21.59 -10.84 2.10
C THR A 251 22.50 -9.83 2.80
N THR A 252 22.10 -9.31 3.98
CA THR A 252 22.96 -8.41 4.79
C THR A 252 24.28 -9.10 5.21
N SER A 253 24.29 -10.43 5.20
CA SER A 253 25.46 -11.29 5.41
C SER A 253 26.55 -11.15 4.32
N ASN A 254 26.26 -10.64 3.11
CA ASN A 254 27.14 -10.80 1.95
C ASN A 254 28.34 -9.83 1.86
N TYR A 255 28.32 -8.63 2.45
CA TYR A 255 29.46 -7.70 2.35
C TYR A 255 30.58 -8.04 3.36
N ILE A 256 30.21 -8.42 4.58
CA ILE A 256 31.11 -8.97 5.60
C ILE A 256 31.80 -10.21 5.05
N THR A 257 30.97 -11.12 4.52
CA THR A 257 31.42 -12.39 3.96
C THR A 257 32.39 -12.11 2.82
N LYS A 258 32.04 -11.33 1.80
CA LYS A 258 32.93 -11.11 0.64
C LYS A 258 34.29 -10.51 1.03
N LYS A 259 34.33 -9.40 1.76
CA LYS A 259 35.60 -8.70 2.06
C LYS A 259 36.54 -9.49 2.97
N ILE A 260 35.97 -10.22 3.94
CA ILE A 260 36.74 -11.06 4.86
C ILE A 260 37.15 -12.37 4.19
N LEU A 261 36.28 -13.00 3.38
CA LEU A 261 36.62 -14.19 2.60
C LEU A 261 37.66 -13.91 1.52
N ASP A 262 37.64 -12.73 0.89
CA ASP A 262 38.68 -12.33 -0.07
C ASP A 262 40.05 -12.21 0.63
N SER A 263 40.07 -11.80 1.90
CA SER A 263 41.29 -11.65 2.70
C SER A 263 41.76 -12.96 3.35
N ASP A 264 40.83 -13.86 3.66
CA ASP A 264 41.07 -15.13 4.34
C ASP A 264 40.08 -16.20 3.85
N PRO A 265 40.36 -16.85 2.69
CA PRO A 265 39.44 -17.78 2.04
C PRO A 265 39.09 -19.02 2.88
N GLU A 266 39.92 -19.35 3.88
CA GLU A 266 39.67 -20.47 4.78
C GLU A 266 38.40 -20.28 5.63
N LEU A 267 37.93 -19.05 5.79
CA LEU A 267 36.67 -18.74 6.49
C LEU A 267 35.42 -19.02 5.65
N ALA A 268 35.56 -19.38 4.37
CA ALA A 268 34.44 -19.64 3.47
C ALA A 268 33.77 -20.99 3.75
N ASP A 269 34.49 -21.91 4.40
CA ASP A 269 33.94 -23.21 4.76
C ASP A 269 33.00 -23.08 5.97
N ARG A 270 31.73 -23.46 5.76
CA ARG A 270 30.69 -23.49 6.80
C ARG A 270 31.01 -24.45 7.95
N HIS A 271 32.01 -25.33 7.82
CA HIS A 271 32.50 -26.20 8.88
C HIS A 271 33.47 -25.51 9.85
N PHE A 272 34.00 -24.33 9.50
CA PHE A 272 35.00 -23.64 10.32
C PHE A 272 34.34 -22.87 11.48
N SER A 273 34.89 -23.01 12.70
CA SER A 273 34.33 -22.44 13.94
C SER A 273 34.63 -20.94 14.16
N GLY A 274 34.92 -20.20 13.07
CA GLY A 274 35.38 -18.81 13.10
C GLY A 274 36.85 -18.66 13.51
N LYS A 275 37.43 -17.49 13.20
CA LYS A 275 38.83 -17.16 13.48
C LYS A 275 38.91 -15.89 14.32
N THR A 276 39.89 -15.84 15.21
CA THR A 276 40.11 -14.66 16.06
C THR A 276 40.87 -13.59 15.29
N PHE A 277 40.28 -12.41 15.18
CA PHE A 277 40.86 -11.20 14.59
C PHE A 277 41.05 -10.13 15.65
N LYS A 278 42.12 -9.34 15.51
CA LYS A 278 42.21 -8.04 16.18
C LYS A 278 41.53 -7.01 15.29
N ALA A 279 40.63 -6.21 15.84
CA ALA A 279 39.87 -5.23 15.09
C ALA A 279 39.46 -4.05 15.98
N MET A 280 39.14 -2.92 15.33
CA MET A 280 38.38 -1.85 15.97
C MET A 280 36.89 -2.17 15.79
N VAL A 281 36.11 -1.97 16.85
CA VAL A 281 34.65 -2.13 16.82
C VAL A 281 34.04 -0.77 17.02
N LEU A 282 33.23 -0.33 16.06
CA LEU A 282 32.44 0.88 16.10
C LEU A 282 30.98 0.49 16.33
N HIS A 283 30.36 1.04 17.36
CA HIS A 283 28.96 0.89 17.66
C HIS A 283 28.27 2.25 17.59
N LEU A 284 27.21 2.33 16.79
CA LEU A 284 26.38 3.51 16.57
C LEU A 284 24.95 3.16 16.98
N GLU A 285 24.36 3.92 17.89
CA GLU A 285 23.01 3.66 18.38
C GLU A 285 22.18 4.94 18.46
N LEU A 286 20.95 4.91 17.93
CA LEU A 286 20.02 6.02 18.02
C LEU A 286 19.50 6.15 19.46
N ASN A 287 19.74 7.32 20.03
CA ASN A 287 19.24 7.65 21.35
C ASN A 287 17.70 7.67 21.35
N LYS A 288 17.09 6.95 22.30
CA LYS A 288 15.63 6.87 22.47
C LYS A 288 14.89 6.33 21.23
N PHE A 289 15.51 5.40 20.49
CA PHE A 289 14.92 4.74 19.32
C PHE A 289 13.46 4.31 19.51
N ASN A 290 13.13 3.61 20.61
CA ASN A 290 11.76 3.14 20.86
C ASN A 290 10.74 4.29 20.96
N LEU A 291 11.11 5.40 21.63
CA LEU A 291 10.25 6.58 21.72
C LEU A 291 10.05 7.24 20.35
N PHE A 292 11.08 7.22 19.50
CA PHE A 292 10.95 7.68 18.12
C PHE A 292 9.97 6.80 17.32
N ILE A 293 10.05 5.47 17.44
CA ILE A 293 9.10 4.56 16.79
C ILE A 293 7.66 4.79 17.29
N GLU A 294 7.46 4.95 18.61
CA GLU A 294 6.13 5.15 19.21
C GLU A 294 5.44 6.46 18.78
N ARG A 295 6.22 7.50 18.46
CA ARG A 295 5.70 8.83 18.10
C ARG A 295 5.43 9.04 16.62
N ASN A 296 5.99 8.18 15.77
CA ASN A 296 5.92 8.27 14.31
C ASN A 296 5.04 7.15 13.74
N SER A 297 4.48 7.32 12.54
CA SER A 297 3.81 6.20 11.88
C SER A 297 4.85 5.14 11.47
N PRO A 298 4.47 3.85 11.31
CA PRO A 298 5.40 2.81 10.90
C PRO A 298 6.13 3.13 9.59
N SER A 299 5.45 3.71 8.59
CA SER A 299 6.07 4.11 7.33
C SER A 299 7.04 5.29 7.52
N GLU A 300 6.66 6.30 8.30
CA GLU A 300 7.49 7.48 8.57
C GLU A 300 8.78 7.09 9.31
N ALA A 301 8.65 6.23 10.32
CA ALA A 301 9.76 5.73 11.09
C ALA A 301 10.74 4.95 10.20
N VAL A 302 10.23 3.99 9.41
CA VAL A 302 11.05 3.18 8.51
C VAL A 302 11.77 4.03 7.46
N ASP A 303 11.09 4.96 6.80
CA ASP A 303 11.71 5.84 5.79
C ASP A 303 12.83 6.70 6.38
N THR A 304 12.56 7.32 7.54
CA THR A 304 13.52 8.20 8.23
C THR A 304 14.76 7.42 8.65
N LEU A 305 14.56 6.23 9.23
CA LEU A 305 15.64 5.37 9.71
C LEU A 305 16.46 4.82 8.55
N ASN A 306 15.80 4.28 7.53
CA ASN A 306 16.49 3.73 6.36
C ASN A 306 17.33 4.82 5.68
N SER A 307 16.79 6.04 5.51
CA SER A 307 17.53 7.15 4.90
C SER A 307 18.77 7.53 5.72
N PHE A 308 18.66 7.59 7.05
CA PHE A 308 19.81 7.87 7.93
C PHE A 308 20.85 6.75 7.89
N PHE A 309 20.40 5.50 8.00
CA PHE A 309 21.29 4.35 8.10
C PHE A 309 21.95 3.99 6.78
N GLU A 310 21.30 4.24 5.64
CA GLU A 310 21.91 4.11 4.31
C GLU A 310 23.09 5.07 4.16
N GLN A 311 22.89 6.37 4.43
CA GLN A 311 23.98 7.37 4.43
C GLN A 311 25.10 7.00 5.41
N THR A 312 24.75 6.52 6.59
CA THR A 312 25.75 6.12 7.60
C THR A 312 26.50 4.85 7.20
N ALA A 313 25.82 3.88 6.57
CA ALA A 313 26.42 2.65 6.09
C ALA A 313 27.44 2.91 4.98
N GLU A 314 27.11 3.80 4.03
CA GLU A 314 28.02 4.24 2.98
C GLU A 314 29.29 4.87 3.56
N LEU A 315 29.16 5.82 4.51
CA LEU A 315 30.29 6.44 5.18
C LEU A 315 31.22 5.43 5.88
N VAL A 316 30.62 4.44 6.56
CA VAL A 316 31.37 3.35 7.21
C VAL A 316 32.07 2.48 6.17
N ALA A 317 31.39 2.14 5.08
CA ALA A 317 31.92 1.29 4.01
C ALA A 317 33.06 1.98 3.24
N GLU A 318 32.94 3.28 2.96
CA GLU A 318 33.97 4.13 2.34
C GLU A 318 35.22 4.23 3.21
N ALA A 319 35.04 4.34 4.54
CA ALA A 319 36.14 4.23 5.50
C ALA A 319 36.71 2.79 5.59
N GLY A 320 36.22 1.86 4.78
CA GLY A 320 36.65 0.47 4.72
C GLY A 320 36.16 -0.38 5.90
N GLY A 321 35.18 0.10 6.66
CA GLY A 321 34.51 -0.65 7.71
C GLY A 321 33.62 -1.75 7.14
N ILE A 322 33.36 -2.75 7.99
CA ILE A 322 32.56 -3.92 7.66
C ILE A 322 31.38 -3.96 8.62
N ILE A 323 30.16 -3.73 8.13
CA ILE A 323 28.96 -3.69 8.97
C ILE A 323 28.58 -5.11 9.37
N ASP A 324 28.77 -5.48 10.64
CA ASP A 324 28.44 -6.80 11.20
C ASP A 324 26.94 -6.96 11.44
N ARG A 325 26.34 -5.96 12.09
CA ARG A 325 24.92 -5.96 12.46
C ARG A 325 24.32 -4.60 12.25
N PHE A 326 23.09 -4.59 11.80
CA PHE A 326 22.30 -3.40 11.58
C PHE A 326 20.82 -3.72 11.82
N GLY A 327 20.15 -2.95 12.69
CA GLY A 327 18.75 -3.17 13.08
C GLY A 327 18.43 -2.56 14.45
N ASP A 328 17.14 -2.46 14.79
CA ASP A 328 16.64 -1.99 16.10
C ASP A 328 17.26 -0.66 16.59
N GLY A 329 17.56 0.24 15.65
CA GLY A 329 18.13 1.55 15.95
C GLY A 329 19.64 1.58 16.14
N PHE A 330 20.37 0.50 15.88
CA PHE A 330 21.83 0.47 15.98
C PHE A 330 22.53 -0.13 14.75
N MET A 331 23.82 0.18 14.64
CA MET A 331 24.76 -0.36 13.66
C MET A 331 26.07 -0.69 14.36
N THR A 332 26.57 -1.91 14.15
CA THR A 332 27.90 -2.34 14.61
C THR A 332 28.77 -2.60 13.40
N ALA A 333 29.91 -1.92 13.33
CA ALA A 333 30.89 -2.04 12.27
C ALA A 333 32.27 -2.46 12.81
N ILE A 334 33.00 -3.19 11.98
CA ILE A 334 34.28 -3.80 12.32
C ILE A 334 35.33 -3.32 11.34
N PHE A 335 36.49 -2.96 11.89
CA PHE A 335 37.66 -2.54 11.14
C PHE A 335 38.80 -3.49 11.48
N PRO A 336 38.97 -4.59 10.70
CA PRO A 336 40.04 -5.56 10.93
C PRO A 336 41.41 -4.89 10.87
N VAL A 337 42.33 -5.31 11.75
CA VAL A 337 43.73 -4.86 11.71
C VAL A 337 44.48 -5.73 10.70
N GLY A 338 44.73 -5.21 9.49
CA GLY A 338 45.46 -5.89 8.42
C GLY A 338 46.68 -5.10 7.92
N LYS A 339 47.63 -5.77 7.25
CA LYS A 339 48.84 -5.15 6.67
C LYS A 339 48.63 -4.48 5.31
N SER A 340 47.52 -4.78 4.61
CA SER A 340 47.25 -4.35 3.23
C SER A 340 46.39 -3.09 3.11
N ASP A 341 46.00 -2.47 4.23
CA ASP A 341 45.17 -1.28 4.20
C ASP A 341 46.01 -0.02 3.94
N HIS A 342 45.51 0.86 3.06
CA HIS A 342 46.14 2.14 2.75
C HIS A 342 46.23 3.09 3.97
N TRP A 343 45.29 2.92 4.92
CA TRP A 343 45.19 3.68 6.16
C TRP A 343 44.98 2.73 7.36
N PRO A 344 45.60 2.99 8.53
CA PRO A 344 45.45 2.16 9.72
C PRO A 344 44.00 2.00 10.17
N ALA A 345 43.61 0.81 10.62
CA ALA A 345 42.25 0.51 11.07
C ALA A 345 41.75 1.46 12.18
N ALA A 346 42.63 1.88 13.09
CA ALA A 346 42.32 2.85 14.15
C ALA A 346 41.92 4.22 13.59
N LEU A 347 42.68 4.74 12.62
CA LEU A 347 42.37 5.99 11.93
C LEU A 347 41.05 5.90 11.15
N ARG A 348 40.85 4.81 10.41
CA ARG A 348 39.62 4.55 9.64
C ARG A 348 38.38 4.50 10.53
N ALA A 349 38.44 3.78 11.65
CA ALA A 349 37.35 3.70 12.61
C ALA A 349 37.05 5.05 13.28
N GLY A 350 38.09 5.83 13.64
CA GLY A 350 37.92 7.17 14.19
C GLY A 350 37.30 8.15 13.19
N PHE A 351 37.74 8.11 11.93
CA PHE A 351 37.13 8.88 10.85
C PHE A 351 35.66 8.53 10.67
N ALA A 352 35.32 7.24 10.58
CA ALA A 352 33.94 6.80 10.46
C ALA A 352 33.06 7.30 11.62
N ALA A 353 33.58 7.28 12.85
CA ALA A 353 32.83 7.75 14.03
C ALA A 353 32.58 9.27 14.02
N LEU A 354 33.60 10.07 13.71
CA LEU A 354 33.45 11.53 13.60
C LEU A 354 32.56 11.92 12.42
N SER A 355 32.69 11.23 11.29
CA SER A 355 31.84 11.41 10.11
C SER A 355 30.38 11.05 10.41
N ALA A 356 30.13 9.95 11.14
CA ALA A 356 28.77 9.58 11.57
C ALA A 356 28.14 10.64 12.49
N ARG A 357 28.92 11.23 13.41
CA ARG A 357 28.47 12.39 14.22
C ARG A 357 28.09 13.58 13.33
N ASN A 358 28.92 13.92 12.35
CA ASN A 358 28.63 15.03 11.45
C ASN A 358 27.41 14.74 10.56
N ASN A 359 27.26 13.49 10.11
CA ASN A 359 26.13 13.04 9.30
C ASN A 359 24.81 13.22 10.06
N ILE A 360 24.73 12.83 11.34
CA ILE A 360 23.50 13.01 12.11
C ILE A 360 23.14 14.49 12.32
N ASN A 361 24.13 15.37 12.45
CA ASN A 361 23.88 16.81 12.56
C ASN A 361 23.31 17.39 11.25
N LEU A 362 23.87 17.00 10.11
CA LEU A 362 23.35 17.38 8.78
C LEU A 362 21.94 16.84 8.58
N PHE A 363 21.72 15.56 8.93
CA PHE A 363 20.42 14.93 8.87
C PHE A 363 19.37 15.70 9.68
N ASN A 364 19.67 16.03 10.95
CA ASN A 364 18.78 16.80 11.82
C ASN A 364 18.48 18.21 11.29
N TYR A 365 19.44 18.87 10.64
CA TYR A 365 19.19 20.16 9.98
C TYR A 365 18.14 20.02 8.87
N HIS A 366 18.20 18.96 8.06
CA HIS A 366 17.19 18.68 7.04
C HIS A 366 15.83 18.30 7.64
N GLN A 367 15.81 17.51 8.72
CA GLN A 367 14.59 17.18 9.45
C GLN A 367 13.92 18.44 10.01
N ALA A 368 14.70 19.36 10.60
CA ALA A 368 14.19 20.60 11.17
C ALA A 368 13.53 21.50 10.12
N LYS A 369 14.07 21.58 8.89
CA LYS A 369 13.44 22.31 7.77
C LYS A 369 12.05 21.78 7.40
N LEU A 370 11.81 20.49 7.63
CA LEU A 370 10.54 19.82 7.38
C LEU A 370 9.62 19.81 8.61
N GLY A 371 10.07 20.38 9.74
CA GLY A 371 9.35 20.32 11.02
C GLY A 371 9.29 18.91 11.62
N LEU A 372 10.25 18.04 11.28
CA LEU A 372 10.34 16.66 11.79
C LEU A 372 11.17 16.61 13.08
N GLU A 373 10.94 15.57 13.92
CA GLU A 373 11.68 15.35 15.16
C GLU A 373 13.15 14.99 14.85
N GLU A 374 14.07 15.57 15.63
CA GLU A 374 15.50 15.26 15.55
C GLU A 374 15.81 13.94 16.25
N VAL A 375 16.85 13.25 15.77
CA VAL A 375 17.38 12.04 16.42
C VAL A 375 18.84 12.24 16.79
N TYR A 376 19.28 11.64 17.88
CA TYR A 376 20.66 11.77 18.35
C TYR A 376 21.37 10.43 18.25
N LEU A 377 22.67 10.46 17.96
CA LEU A 377 23.48 9.26 17.75
C LEU A 377 24.47 9.09 18.90
N LYS A 378 24.33 8.02 19.66
CA LYS A 378 25.35 7.54 20.59
C LYS A 378 26.42 6.81 19.81
N THR A 379 27.69 7.04 20.14
CA THR A 379 28.81 6.38 19.46
C THR A 379 29.84 5.86 20.44
N GLY A 380 30.16 4.58 20.31
CA GLY A 380 31.16 3.90 21.12
C GLY A 380 32.16 3.15 20.26
N ILE A 381 33.43 3.21 20.64
CA ILE A 381 34.53 2.58 19.92
C ILE A 381 35.43 1.82 20.89
N THR A 382 35.95 0.68 20.46
CA THR A 382 36.95 -0.08 21.20
C THR A 382 37.90 -0.79 20.25
N SER A 383 39.04 -1.24 20.78
CA SER A 383 40.02 -2.07 20.10
C SER A 383 40.16 -3.38 20.87
N GLY A 384 39.97 -4.49 20.18
CA GLY A 384 40.03 -5.78 20.86
C GLY A 384 40.09 -6.97 19.92
N LYS A 385 40.06 -8.16 20.53
CA LYS A 385 39.94 -9.42 19.80
C LYS A 385 38.46 -9.79 19.66
N LEU A 386 38.11 -10.32 18.51
CA LEU A 386 36.78 -10.83 18.20
C LEU A 386 36.90 -12.05 17.31
N ILE A 387 35.94 -12.95 17.37
CA ILE A 387 35.87 -14.14 16.53
C ILE A 387 34.92 -13.80 15.39
N ILE A 388 35.39 -13.91 14.14
CA ILE A 388 34.57 -13.76 12.93
C ILE A 388 34.42 -15.12 12.29
N GLY A 389 33.18 -15.49 11.93
CA GLY A 389 32.91 -16.69 11.17
C GLY A 389 31.42 -17.00 11.08
N HIS A 390 31.09 -18.20 10.61
CA HIS A 390 29.71 -18.69 10.59
C HIS A 390 29.25 -19.07 12.00
N ILE A 391 28.22 -18.38 12.51
CA ILE A 391 27.64 -18.59 13.84
C ILE A 391 26.23 -19.12 13.68
N GLY A 392 25.95 -20.27 14.28
CA GLY A 392 24.62 -20.89 14.24
C GLY A 392 24.68 -22.42 14.16
N SER A 393 23.65 -23.02 13.58
CA SER A 393 23.56 -24.46 13.36
C SER A 393 24.07 -24.85 11.97
N ARG A 394 24.35 -26.14 11.74
CA ARG A 394 24.77 -26.66 10.43
C ARG A 394 23.79 -26.33 9.27
N LYS A 395 22.51 -26.11 9.58
CA LYS A 395 21.47 -25.79 8.59
C LYS A 395 21.18 -24.29 8.45
N ARG A 396 21.63 -23.47 9.42
CA ARG A 396 21.35 -22.04 9.48
C ARG A 396 22.45 -21.36 10.30
N SER A 397 23.37 -20.70 9.61
CA SER A 397 24.47 -19.95 10.20
C SER A 397 24.58 -18.58 9.54
N ASP A 398 24.83 -17.56 10.34
CA ASP A 398 25.07 -16.18 9.89
C ASP A 398 26.58 -15.90 9.98
N PHE A 399 27.16 -15.27 8.97
CA PHE A 399 28.56 -14.86 9.04
C PHE A 399 28.64 -13.57 9.85
N SER A 400 29.18 -13.64 11.06
CA SER A 400 29.12 -12.55 12.02
C SER A 400 30.31 -12.57 12.98
N ALA A 401 30.53 -11.45 13.64
CA ALA A 401 31.49 -11.32 14.72
C ALA A 401 30.85 -11.51 16.09
N ILE A 402 31.60 -12.16 16.99
CA ILE A 402 31.30 -12.26 18.41
C ILE A 402 32.54 -11.97 19.25
N GLY A 403 32.34 -11.39 20.42
CA GLY A 403 33.41 -11.17 21.39
C GLY A 403 33.06 -10.07 22.38
N GLY A 404 33.77 -10.05 23.52
CA GLY A 404 33.60 -9.02 24.56
C GLY A 404 33.76 -7.60 24.03
N SER A 405 34.60 -7.40 23.00
CA SER A 405 34.80 -6.11 22.33
C SER A 405 33.49 -5.52 21.77
N ILE A 406 32.51 -6.32 21.35
CA ILE A 406 31.21 -5.80 20.89
C ILE A 406 30.42 -5.20 22.07
N ALA A 407 30.40 -5.91 23.21
CA ALA A 407 29.75 -5.42 24.42
C ALA A 407 30.47 -4.17 24.97
N THR A 408 31.80 -4.11 24.90
CA THR A 408 32.57 -2.92 25.30
C THR A 408 32.27 -1.71 24.39
N ALA A 409 32.17 -1.90 23.07
CA ALA A 409 31.80 -0.84 22.14
C ALA A 409 30.42 -0.27 22.48
N HIS A 410 29.45 -1.14 22.78
CA HIS A 410 28.11 -0.74 23.22
C HIS A 410 28.15 0.03 24.54
N ALA A 411 28.86 -0.47 25.55
CA ALA A 411 29.01 0.21 26.83
C ALA A 411 29.66 1.60 26.68
N ASN A 412 30.62 1.76 25.77
CA ASN A 412 31.20 3.07 25.46
C ASN A 412 30.17 3.99 24.80
N ALA A 413 29.31 3.47 23.91
CA ALA A 413 28.25 4.26 23.28
C ALA A 413 27.25 4.81 24.31
N GLU A 414 26.91 4.05 25.35
CA GLU A 414 26.04 4.53 26.43
C GLU A 414 26.59 5.76 27.17
N LEU A 415 27.92 5.94 27.18
CA LEU A 415 28.57 7.12 27.75
C LEU A 415 28.60 8.32 26.80
N SER A 416 28.24 8.13 25.53
CA SER A 416 28.07 9.18 24.52
C SER A 416 26.73 9.90 24.73
N GLY A 417 26.59 10.57 25.87
CA GLY A 417 25.34 11.20 26.30
C GLY A 417 25.21 12.68 25.94
N ARG A 418 24.05 13.27 26.27
CA ARG A 418 23.78 14.70 26.04
C ARG A 418 24.83 15.63 26.68
N ASN A 419 25.37 15.26 27.83
CA ASN A 419 26.35 16.08 28.58
C ASN A 419 27.66 16.31 27.84
N ASN A 420 28.04 15.42 26.91
CA ASN A 420 29.21 15.60 26.05
C ASN A 420 28.81 15.90 24.59
N GLY A 421 27.55 16.29 24.36
CA GLY A 421 27.03 16.59 23.03
C GLY A 421 27.08 15.41 22.07
N PHE A 422 26.90 14.17 22.57
CA PHE A 422 26.96 12.95 21.77
C PHE A 422 28.30 12.78 21.04
N THR A 423 29.40 13.15 21.71
CA THR A 423 30.74 12.97 21.16
C THR A 423 31.11 11.48 21.23
N PRO A 424 31.75 10.89 20.21
CA PRO A 424 32.16 9.49 20.24
C PRO A 424 33.06 9.18 21.44
N VAL A 425 32.81 8.04 22.09
CA VAL A 425 33.55 7.60 23.28
C VAL A 425 34.39 6.37 22.94
N ALA A 426 35.65 6.39 23.34
CA ALA A 426 36.60 5.29 23.21
C ALA A 426 37.07 4.80 24.57
N ASP A 427 37.48 3.54 24.65
CA ASP A 427 38.22 3.01 25.81
C ASP A 427 39.73 3.24 25.67
N LEU A 428 40.47 2.98 26.75
CA LEU A 428 41.94 3.05 26.77
C LEU A 428 42.58 2.17 25.69
N ALA A 429 42.00 1.01 25.37
CA ALA A 429 42.53 0.09 24.37
C ALA A 429 42.51 0.71 22.96
N PHE A 430 41.42 1.37 22.58
CA PHE A 430 41.33 2.09 21.32
C PHE A 430 42.18 3.37 21.34
N ALA A 431 42.10 4.17 22.41
CA ALA A 431 42.87 5.40 22.54
C ALA A 431 44.38 5.15 22.39
N THR A 432 44.90 4.07 23.00
CA THR A 432 46.31 3.67 22.86
C THR A 432 46.66 3.27 21.42
N ALA A 433 45.78 2.53 20.74
CA ALA A 433 45.99 2.11 19.36
C ALA A 433 45.91 3.25 18.34
N ALA A 434 45.21 4.33 18.69
CA ALA A 434 44.92 5.45 17.82
C ALA A 434 45.66 6.75 18.17
N ARG A 435 46.46 6.78 19.25
CA ARG A 435 47.10 7.98 19.80
C ARG A 435 47.94 8.79 18.80
N ASP A 436 48.50 8.13 17.78
CA ASP A 436 49.34 8.78 16.76
C ASP A 436 48.50 9.46 15.67
N TYR A 437 47.18 9.22 15.64
CA TYR A 437 46.27 9.62 14.57
C TYR A 437 45.05 10.42 15.06
N LEU A 438 44.58 10.17 16.28
CA LEU A 438 43.34 10.71 16.83
C LEU A 438 43.55 11.47 18.14
N LEU A 439 42.81 12.57 18.31
CA LEU A 439 42.85 13.43 19.48
C LEU A 439 41.77 13.01 20.49
N PHE A 440 42.19 12.80 21.73
CA PHE A 440 41.34 12.33 22.81
C PHE A 440 41.30 13.31 23.97
N LYS A 441 40.13 13.44 24.60
CA LYS A 441 39.94 14.18 25.85
C LYS A 441 39.39 13.22 26.90
N GLY A 442 39.97 13.24 28.10
CA GLY A 442 39.49 12.48 29.25
C GLY A 442 38.00 12.68 29.54
N LEU A 443 37.30 11.61 29.93
CA LEU A 443 35.89 11.67 30.32
C LEU A 443 35.69 11.96 31.84
N GLY A 444 36.77 12.23 32.60
CA GLY A 444 36.72 12.51 34.03
C GLY A 444 36.42 13.98 34.41
N GLN A 445 35.74 14.16 35.55
CA GLN A 445 35.84 15.38 36.36
C GLN A 445 37.05 15.23 37.29
N ASP A 446 37.75 16.33 37.55
CA ASP A 446 38.92 16.48 38.41
C ASP A 446 39.14 15.34 39.44
N ASN A 447 40.34 14.75 39.41
CA ASN A 447 40.99 13.89 40.44
C ASN A 447 40.67 12.38 40.49
N ASP A 448 40.95 11.61 39.43
CA ASP A 448 41.38 10.21 39.61
C ASP A 448 42.30 9.75 38.47
N ASP A 449 43.47 9.21 38.82
CA ASP A 449 44.58 8.81 37.93
C ASP A 449 44.28 7.60 37.00
N ASP A 450 43.02 7.13 36.93
CA ASP A 450 42.60 5.95 36.16
C ASP A 450 41.45 6.29 35.17
N GLU A 451 41.66 7.26 34.28
CA GLU A 451 40.72 7.52 33.18
C GLU A 451 40.66 6.32 32.22
N LYS A 452 39.56 5.57 32.28
CA LYS A 452 39.36 4.39 31.43
C LYS A 452 38.81 4.73 30.04
N ASN A 453 38.11 5.87 29.91
CA ASN A 453 37.34 6.23 28.74
C ASN A 453 37.62 7.68 28.29
N PHE A 454 37.56 7.91 26.98
CA PHE A 454 38.00 9.13 26.33
C PHE A 454 37.01 9.59 25.27
N LEU A 455 36.76 10.89 25.19
CA LEU A 455 36.06 11.54 24.09
C LEU A 455 36.99 11.64 22.88
N LEU A 456 36.58 11.09 21.75
CA LEU A 456 37.25 11.30 20.47
C LEU A 456 36.83 12.66 19.90
N THR A 457 37.78 13.58 19.88
CA THR A 457 37.54 15.00 19.55
C THR A 457 38.05 15.39 18.17
N GLY A 458 38.98 14.63 17.58
CA GLY A 458 39.54 14.97 16.28
C GLY A 458 40.70 14.07 15.87
N PHE A 459 41.57 14.63 15.03
CA PHE A 459 42.78 13.99 14.51
C PHE A 459 44.03 14.70 15.04
N VAL A 460 45.14 13.97 15.17
CA VAL A 460 46.48 14.53 15.48
C VAL A 460 47.38 14.47 14.25
N ASN A 461 48.51 15.17 14.32
CA ASN A 461 49.56 15.18 13.30
C ASN A 461 49.09 15.71 11.94
N PHE A 462 48.72 16.99 11.90
CA PHE A 462 48.32 17.66 10.66
C PHE A 462 49.39 17.63 9.57
N SER A 463 50.67 17.57 9.93
CA SER A 463 51.77 17.39 8.98
C SER A 463 51.64 16.10 8.16
N TYR A 464 51.23 14.99 8.80
CA TYR A 464 50.99 13.72 8.10
C TYR A 464 49.86 13.83 7.07
N PHE A 465 48.76 14.50 7.42
CA PHE A 465 47.67 14.73 6.47
C PHE A 465 48.06 15.67 5.33
N LYS A 466 48.80 16.75 5.63
CA LYS A 466 49.31 17.69 4.62
C LYS A 466 50.22 17.00 3.61
N GLU A 467 51.11 16.12 4.06
CA GLU A 467 51.98 15.33 3.18
C GLU A 467 51.16 14.40 2.28
N ARG A 468 50.22 13.63 2.85
CA ARG A 468 49.40 12.69 2.09
C ARG A 468 48.47 13.37 1.08
N LEU A 469 48.03 14.59 1.38
CA LEU A 469 47.21 15.40 0.47
C LEU A 469 47.92 15.71 -0.84
N GLN A 470 49.25 15.85 -0.84
CA GLN A 470 50.04 16.13 -2.06
C GLN A 470 50.01 14.97 -3.06
N SER A 471 49.84 13.74 -2.56
CA SER A 471 49.79 12.51 -3.38
C SER A 471 48.38 11.92 -3.49
N ALA A 472 47.36 12.58 -2.94
CA ALA A 472 46.03 12.03 -2.87
C ALA A 472 45.29 12.14 -4.22
N SER A 473 44.44 11.15 -4.51
CA SER A 473 43.45 11.28 -5.58
C SER A 473 42.45 12.39 -5.25
N ALA A 474 41.60 12.80 -6.20
CA ALA A 474 40.53 13.78 -5.93
C ALA A 474 39.64 13.34 -4.74
N HIS A 475 39.21 12.08 -4.73
CA HIS A 475 38.43 11.53 -3.63
C HIS A 475 39.22 11.45 -2.31
N GLY A 476 40.50 11.08 -2.36
CA GLY A 476 41.37 11.09 -1.18
C GLY A 476 41.59 12.49 -0.62
N SER A 477 41.68 13.49 -1.49
CA SER A 477 41.85 14.90 -1.11
C SER A 477 40.63 15.40 -0.35
N PHE A 478 39.43 15.10 -0.85
CA PHE A 478 38.17 15.42 -0.17
C PHE A 478 38.11 14.81 1.25
N ALA A 479 38.46 13.53 1.39
CA ALA A 479 38.46 12.84 2.68
C ALA A 479 39.45 13.49 3.67
N ILE A 480 40.64 13.88 3.20
CA ILE A 480 41.65 14.55 4.02
C ILE A 480 41.17 15.95 4.44
N ILE A 481 40.62 16.76 3.52
CA ILE A 481 40.07 18.10 3.84
C ILE A 481 38.93 17.97 4.85
N SER A 482 38.05 16.99 4.67
CA SER A 482 36.97 16.69 5.60
C SER A 482 37.50 16.32 6.99
N ALA A 483 38.61 15.57 7.07
CA ALA A 483 39.24 15.22 8.33
C ALA A 483 39.73 16.46 9.10
N PHE A 484 40.31 17.48 8.43
CA PHE A 484 40.63 18.76 9.06
C PHE A 484 39.39 19.43 9.66
N GLY A 485 38.26 19.38 8.94
CA GLY A 485 36.96 19.85 9.43
C GLY A 485 36.50 19.18 10.72
N LEU A 486 36.55 17.85 10.73
CA LEU A 486 36.12 17.00 11.84
C LEU A 486 36.97 17.15 13.11
N THR A 487 38.18 17.75 13.01
CA THR A 487 39.02 18.02 14.19
C THR A 487 38.46 19.12 15.08
N GLU A 488 37.73 20.07 14.51
CA GLU A 488 37.19 21.24 15.23
C GLU A 488 38.27 22.03 16.00
N THR A 489 39.54 22.01 15.57
CA THR A 489 40.65 22.75 16.22
C THR A 489 41.01 24.04 15.49
N ALA A 490 41.69 24.95 16.18
CA ALA A 490 42.21 26.18 15.58
C ALA A 490 43.18 25.91 14.42
N GLU A 491 44.08 24.93 14.56
CA GLU A 491 45.02 24.56 13.50
C GLU A 491 44.30 23.98 12.27
N GLY A 492 43.26 23.15 12.50
CA GLY A 492 42.41 22.66 11.43
C GLY A 492 41.69 23.80 10.70
N PHE A 493 41.20 24.80 11.44
CA PHE A 493 40.57 25.97 10.85
C PHE A 493 41.55 26.83 10.03
N GLU A 494 42.75 27.09 10.53
CA GLU A 494 43.79 27.83 9.78
C GLU A 494 44.16 27.13 8.47
N PHE A 495 44.26 25.80 8.48
CA PHE A 495 44.45 25.04 7.25
C PHE A 495 43.29 25.23 6.26
N LEU A 496 42.05 25.13 6.75
CA LEU A 496 40.87 25.32 5.91
C LEU A 496 40.78 26.75 5.35
N LYS A 497 41.16 27.79 6.11
CA LYS A 497 41.25 29.18 5.58
C LYS A 497 42.19 29.23 4.38
N SER A 498 43.40 28.67 4.51
CA SER A 498 44.37 28.61 3.40
C SER A 498 43.85 27.81 2.22
N ALA A 499 43.13 26.70 2.46
CA ALA A 499 42.53 25.89 1.41
C ALA A 499 41.38 26.61 0.68
N ILE A 500 40.64 27.49 1.36
CA ILE A 500 39.58 28.31 0.77
C ILE A 500 40.14 29.37 -0.18
N GLU A 501 41.36 29.84 0.04
CA GLU A 501 42.01 30.81 -0.86
C GLU A 501 42.58 30.16 -2.14
N ASN A 502 42.48 28.84 -2.28
CA ASN A 502 42.98 28.11 -3.44
C ASN A 502 42.24 28.52 -4.74
N GLU A 503 42.98 28.60 -5.84
CA GLU A 503 42.44 28.92 -7.17
C GLU A 503 41.48 27.83 -7.67
N ASN A 504 41.71 26.57 -7.29
CA ASN A 504 40.83 25.45 -7.64
C ASN A 504 39.48 25.57 -6.89
N CYS A 505 38.42 25.83 -7.66
CA CYS A 505 37.06 25.97 -7.16
C CYS A 505 36.54 24.75 -6.40
N GLU A 506 36.84 23.53 -6.84
CA GLU A 506 36.38 22.29 -6.17
C GLU A 506 37.05 22.16 -4.80
N TYR A 507 38.37 22.34 -4.77
CA TYR A 507 39.15 22.29 -3.54
C TYR A 507 38.70 23.34 -2.52
N ARG A 508 38.46 24.57 -2.99
CA ARG A 508 37.87 25.66 -2.18
C ARG A 508 36.51 25.29 -1.63
N ASN A 509 35.62 24.74 -2.47
CA ASN A 509 34.27 24.36 -2.06
C ASN A 509 34.28 23.23 -1.01
N ASP A 510 35.17 22.26 -1.17
CA ASP A 510 35.36 21.18 -0.21
C ASP A 510 35.87 21.71 1.14
N ALA A 511 36.80 22.67 1.11
CA ALA A 511 37.27 23.34 2.32
C ALA A 511 36.16 24.14 3.03
N ILE A 512 35.29 24.83 2.29
CA ILE A 512 34.12 25.52 2.87
C ILE A 512 33.16 24.50 3.49
N ARG A 513 32.89 23.37 2.82
CA ARG A 513 32.04 22.29 3.36
C ARG A 513 32.62 21.68 4.63
N ALA A 514 33.94 21.53 4.70
CA ALA A 514 34.65 21.05 5.88
C ALA A 514 34.56 22.00 7.09
N LEU A 515 34.04 23.22 6.94
CA LEU A 515 33.73 24.10 8.08
C LEU A 515 32.41 23.74 8.79
N ALA A 516 31.57 22.86 8.22
CA ALA A 516 30.28 22.48 8.81
C ALA A 516 30.39 21.97 10.27
N PRO A 517 31.34 21.08 10.65
CA PRO A 517 31.49 20.62 12.03
C PRO A 517 31.70 21.76 13.03
N PHE A 518 32.51 22.77 12.68
CA PHE A 518 32.74 23.95 13.51
C PHE A 518 31.46 24.76 13.74
N VAL A 519 30.64 24.89 12.69
CA VAL A 519 29.38 25.63 12.74
C VAL A 519 28.36 24.92 13.64
N PHE A 520 28.29 23.58 13.61
CA PHE A 520 27.44 22.81 14.54
C PHE A 520 27.82 23.02 16.01
N ARG A 521 29.11 23.25 16.31
CA ARG A 521 29.60 23.61 17.65
C ARG A 521 29.44 25.08 18.03
N GLN A 522 28.79 25.88 17.19
CA GLN A 522 28.62 27.32 17.42
C GLN A 522 29.96 28.08 17.51
N ASN A 523 31.02 27.63 16.81
CA ASN A 523 32.32 28.27 16.84
C ASN A 523 32.24 29.71 16.27
N GLN A 524 32.49 30.70 17.12
CA GLN A 524 32.32 32.12 16.79
C GLN A 524 33.33 32.64 15.77
N GLU A 525 34.54 32.09 15.74
CA GLU A 525 35.57 32.52 14.79
C GLU A 525 35.20 32.09 13.37
N VAL A 526 34.76 30.84 13.20
CA VAL A 526 34.30 30.31 11.90
C VAL A 526 33.06 31.04 11.41
N LYS A 527 32.08 31.31 12.29
CA LYS A 527 30.90 32.11 11.93
C LYS A 527 31.28 33.49 11.41
N ARG A 528 32.19 34.18 12.11
CA ARG A 528 32.65 35.53 11.73
C ARG A 528 33.39 35.51 10.40
N TYR A 529 34.24 34.50 10.17
CA TYR A 529 34.94 34.32 8.90
C TYR A 529 33.99 34.05 7.73
N LEU A 530 33.06 33.10 7.88
CA LEU A 530 32.02 32.82 6.88
C LEU A 530 31.16 34.06 6.61
N GLY A 531 30.75 34.79 7.65
CA GLY A 531 30.02 36.06 7.50
C GLY A 531 30.81 37.13 6.73
N GLY A 532 32.13 37.18 6.91
CA GLY A 532 33.02 38.03 6.13
C GLY A 532 33.09 37.63 4.65
N LEU A 533 33.22 36.32 4.36
CA LEU A 533 33.20 35.80 2.99
C LEU A 533 31.87 36.07 2.30
N ILE A 534 30.74 35.91 2.99
CA ILE A 534 29.40 36.18 2.44
C ILE A 534 29.27 37.65 1.99
N LYS A 535 29.86 38.59 2.74
CA LYS A 535 29.76 40.03 2.44
C LYS A 535 30.75 40.50 1.37
N ASN A 536 31.96 39.95 1.37
CA ASN A 536 33.08 40.54 0.65
C ASN A 536 33.58 39.70 -0.53
N HIS A 537 33.25 38.40 -0.61
CA HIS A 537 33.76 37.55 -1.67
C HIS A 537 33.13 37.92 -3.02
N PRO A 538 33.91 38.06 -4.10
CA PRO A 538 33.40 38.55 -5.39
C PRO A 538 32.51 37.53 -6.12
N ASP A 539 32.72 36.24 -5.88
CA ASP A 539 31.95 35.16 -6.52
C ASP A 539 30.67 34.81 -5.75
N PRO A 540 29.47 34.99 -6.34
CA PRO A 540 28.20 34.65 -5.71
C PRO A 540 28.03 33.15 -5.43
N GLN A 541 28.71 32.27 -6.17
CA GLN A 541 28.63 30.83 -5.91
C GLN A 541 29.27 30.50 -4.57
N THR A 542 30.47 31.03 -4.31
CA THR A 542 31.16 30.94 -3.02
C THR A 542 30.33 31.57 -1.90
N GLN A 543 29.78 32.78 -2.09
CA GLN A 543 28.88 33.40 -1.10
C GLN A 543 27.69 32.50 -0.77
N SER A 544 27.03 31.94 -1.79
CA SER A 544 25.87 31.05 -1.60
C SER A 544 26.23 29.78 -0.84
N LEU A 545 27.42 29.19 -1.07
CA LEU A 545 27.90 28.04 -0.34
C LEU A 545 28.20 28.39 1.13
N CYS A 546 28.85 29.52 1.39
CA CYS A 546 29.08 30.01 2.75
C CYS A 546 27.76 30.23 3.50
N ILE A 547 26.72 30.76 2.85
CA ILE A 547 25.37 30.88 3.44
C ILE A 547 24.84 29.49 3.82
N SER A 548 24.92 28.51 2.93
CA SER A 548 24.43 27.15 3.19
C SER A 548 25.14 26.49 4.37
N ILE A 549 26.46 26.66 4.50
CA ILE A 549 27.23 26.12 5.62
C ILE A 549 26.93 26.89 6.90
N LEU A 550 26.88 28.21 6.85
CA LEU A 550 26.59 29.03 8.02
C LEU A 550 25.17 28.77 8.56
N ALA A 551 24.19 28.50 7.69
CA ALA A 551 22.82 28.16 8.07
C ALA A 551 22.70 26.90 8.95
N LEU A 552 23.68 25.99 8.90
CA LEU A 552 23.69 24.74 9.66
C LEU A 552 23.66 24.95 11.18
N CYS A 553 24.17 26.08 11.69
CA CYS A 553 24.16 26.36 13.14
C CYS A 553 22.77 26.69 13.68
N ARG A 554 21.83 27.08 12.80
CA ARG A 554 20.49 27.53 13.18
C ARG A 554 20.49 28.62 14.27
N ASP A 555 21.50 29.48 14.22
CA ASP A 555 21.67 30.58 15.15
C ASP A 555 20.72 31.73 14.78
N GLY A 556 19.80 32.06 15.68
CA GLY A 556 18.82 33.13 15.48
C GLY A 556 19.45 34.52 15.32
N GLU A 557 20.66 34.73 15.85
CA GLU A 557 21.39 36.00 15.70
C GLU A 557 21.73 36.31 14.24
N LEU A 558 21.86 35.26 13.41
CA LEU A 558 22.16 35.37 11.99
C LEU A 558 20.93 35.68 11.12
N ALA A 559 19.73 35.71 11.69
CA ALA A 559 18.51 36.01 10.94
C ALA A 559 18.59 37.38 10.23
N SER A 560 19.14 38.39 10.91
CA SER A 560 19.36 39.72 10.32
C SER A 560 20.24 39.68 9.07
N LEU A 561 21.39 38.99 9.17
CA LEU A 561 22.31 38.79 8.06
C LEU A 561 21.62 38.11 6.86
N PHE A 562 20.85 37.05 7.10
CA PHE A 562 20.16 36.35 6.01
C PHE A 562 19.03 37.19 5.40
N VAL A 563 18.31 37.95 6.21
CA VAL A 563 17.25 38.86 5.71
C VAL A 563 17.83 39.97 4.84
N ASP A 564 18.98 40.55 5.20
CA ASP A 564 19.65 41.57 4.40
C ASP A 564 20.04 41.03 3.00
N LEU A 565 20.45 39.75 2.94
CA LEU A 565 20.83 39.08 1.70
C LEU A 565 19.65 38.77 0.77
N LEU A 566 18.40 38.91 1.23
CA LEU A 566 17.22 38.80 0.37
C LEU A 566 17.10 39.97 -0.63
N ALA A 567 17.86 41.05 -0.45
CA ALA A 567 17.94 42.15 -1.41
C ALA A 567 19.10 42.01 -2.41
N HIS A 568 19.88 40.93 -2.35
CA HIS A 568 21.06 40.73 -3.19
C HIS A 568 20.71 40.60 -4.67
N GLU A 569 21.56 41.09 -5.58
CA GLU A 569 21.31 41.06 -7.03
C GLU A 569 21.26 39.62 -7.59
N ASN A 570 22.15 38.76 -7.09
CA ASN A 570 22.23 37.35 -7.49
C ASN A 570 21.12 36.50 -6.85
N ASP A 571 20.40 35.76 -7.69
CA ASP A 571 19.27 34.92 -7.28
C ASP A 571 19.66 33.71 -6.42
N ARG A 572 20.84 33.12 -6.63
CA ARG A 572 21.34 31.98 -5.82
C ARG A 572 21.62 32.40 -4.39
N VAL A 573 22.18 33.60 -4.21
CA VAL A 573 22.42 34.19 -2.89
C VAL A 573 21.10 34.43 -2.18
N ARG A 574 20.13 35.08 -2.83
CA ARG A 574 18.77 35.26 -2.28
C ARG A 574 18.10 33.95 -1.92
N ALA A 575 18.19 32.94 -2.80
CA ALA A 575 17.55 31.65 -2.61
C ALA A 575 18.14 30.89 -1.40
N ASN A 576 19.47 30.87 -1.26
CA ASN A 576 20.14 30.20 -0.13
C ASN A 576 19.92 30.97 1.18
N ALA A 577 19.89 32.31 1.14
CA ALA A 577 19.57 33.13 2.31
C ALA A 577 18.14 32.88 2.79
N LEU A 578 17.18 32.81 1.85
CA LEU A 578 15.79 32.49 2.17
C LEU A 578 15.64 31.08 2.75
N GLU A 579 16.39 30.11 2.21
CA GLU A 579 16.43 28.74 2.73
C GLU A 579 17.02 28.67 4.14
N ALA A 580 18.04 29.49 4.43
CA ALA A 580 18.66 29.61 5.75
C ALA A 580 17.70 30.19 6.80
N CYS A 581 16.75 31.02 6.39
CA CYS A 581 15.70 31.55 7.26
C CYS A 581 14.61 30.52 7.65
N ILE A 582 14.44 29.43 6.88
CA ILE A 582 13.35 28.45 7.11
C ILE A 582 13.41 27.81 8.51
N PRO A 583 14.54 27.29 9.01
CA PRO A 583 14.60 26.68 10.34
C PRO A 583 14.71 27.69 11.49
N LEU A 584 14.85 29.00 11.21
CA LEU A 584 14.99 30.04 12.23
C LEU A 584 13.64 30.61 12.67
N ASP A 585 13.51 30.99 13.93
CA ASP A 585 12.35 31.73 14.43
C ASP A 585 12.72 33.20 14.68
N PHE A 586 12.04 34.12 13.98
CA PHE A 586 12.29 35.56 14.08
C PHE A 586 11.05 36.38 13.69
N ALA A 587 10.96 37.60 14.22
CA ALA A 587 9.82 38.48 14.00
C ALA A 587 9.66 38.88 12.52
N GLY A 588 8.42 38.86 12.02
CA GLY A 588 8.11 39.27 10.64
C GLY A 588 8.49 38.24 9.56
N LYS A 589 8.95 37.04 9.94
CA LYS A 589 9.31 35.97 9.00
C LYS A 589 8.24 35.68 7.96
N ARG A 590 6.96 35.62 8.38
CA ARG A 590 5.83 35.32 7.49
C ARG A 590 5.63 36.41 6.44
N GLU A 591 5.69 37.68 6.85
CA GLU A 591 5.54 38.84 5.98
C GLU A 591 6.68 38.91 4.97
N ILE A 592 7.91 38.62 5.40
CA ILE A 592 9.08 38.55 4.53
C ILE A 592 8.88 37.45 3.49
N PHE A 593 8.48 36.24 3.90
CA PHE A 593 8.30 35.13 2.96
C PHE A 593 7.17 35.42 1.97
N LYS A 594 6.05 36.01 2.41
CA LYS A 594 4.97 36.48 1.51
C LYS A 594 5.48 37.47 0.47
N LYS A 595 6.37 38.39 0.85
CA LYS A 595 6.99 39.35 -0.09
C LYS A 595 7.88 38.62 -1.11
N MET A 596 8.65 37.63 -0.67
CA MET A 596 9.57 36.88 -1.54
C MET A 596 8.86 35.93 -2.53
N VAL A 597 7.57 35.62 -2.34
CA VAL A 597 6.78 34.87 -3.34
C VAL A 597 6.71 35.66 -4.67
N ALA A 598 6.78 36.98 -4.63
CA ALA A 598 6.76 37.83 -5.82
C ALA A 598 8.13 38.00 -6.51
N ASP A 599 9.19 37.33 -6.04
CA ASP A 599 10.52 37.40 -6.67
C ASP A 599 10.49 36.82 -8.09
N THR A 600 11.23 37.46 -9.00
CA THR A 600 11.34 37.02 -10.40
C THR A 600 12.06 35.68 -10.54
N ALA A 601 12.92 35.33 -9.57
CA ALA A 601 13.71 34.11 -9.59
C ALA A 601 12.87 32.90 -9.12
N PRO A 602 12.72 31.86 -9.95
CA PRO A 602 11.96 30.66 -9.63
C PRO A 602 12.30 29.99 -8.30
N ARG A 603 13.60 29.85 -8.01
CA ARG A 603 14.10 29.18 -6.80
C ARG A 603 13.78 29.97 -5.54
N VAL A 604 13.84 31.30 -5.61
CA VAL A 604 13.50 32.18 -4.48
C VAL A 604 12.00 32.07 -4.17
N CYS A 605 11.16 32.15 -5.20
CA CYS A 605 9.71 31.97 -5.06
C CYS A 605 9.36 30.58 -4.47
N ALA A 606 9.98 29.52 -4.97
CA ALA A 606 9.79 28.17 -4.46
C ALA A 606 10.22 28.03 -2.97
N ASN A 607 11.39 28.56 -2.60
CA ASN A 607 11.86 28.56 -1.21
C ASN A 607 10.97 29.42 -0.28
N ALA A 608 10.40 30.51 -0.79
CA ALA A 608 9.43 31.33 -0.05
C ALA A 608 8.17 30.52 0.29
N LEU A 609 7.64 29.77 -0.70
CA LEU A 609 6.49 28.89 -0.52
C LEU A 609 6.80 27.73 0.44
N LEU A 610 7.99 27.11 0.33
CA LEU A 610 8.46 26.11 1.31
C LEU A 610 8.45 26.66 2.73
N GLY A 611 8.91 27.89 2.90
CA GLY A 611 8.91 28.57 4.17
C GLY A 611 7.51 28.91 4.70
N LEU A 612 6.56 29.23 3.81
CA LEU A 612 5.16 29.51 4.14
C LEU A 612 4.33 28.25 4.40
N TRP A 613 4.78 27.09 3.91
CA TRP A 613 4.13 25.79 4.12
C TRP A 613 3.88 25.53 5.61
N LEU A 614 4.80 25.91 6.49
CA LEU A 614 4.63 25.75 7.94
C LEU A 614 3.53 26.66 8.53
N ALA A 615 3.02 27.65 7.79
CA ALA A 615 2.08 28.68 8.24
C ALA A 615 0.71 28.68 7.52
N ASP A 616 0.61 28.19 6.27
CA ASP A 616 -0.63 28.17 5.49
C ASP A 616 -0.64 27.04 4.43
N ASP A 617 -1.14 25.86 4.82
CA ASP A 617 -1.08 24.64 4.01
C ASP A 617 -1.86 24.76 2.68
N GLN A 618 -3.03 25.44 2.65
CA GLN A 618 -3.90 25.43 1.46
C GLN A 618 -3.50 26.48 0.41
N GLN A 619 -3.16 27.70 0.83
CA GLN A 619 -2.75 28.75 -0.10
C GLN A 619 -1.40 28.40 -0.75
N THR A 620 -0.50 27.77 0.00
CA THR A 620 0.81 27.34 -0.49
C THR A 620 0.69 26.31 -1.62
N LEU A 621 -0.23 25.33 -1.50
CA LEU A 621 -0.49 24.34 -2.58
C LEU A 621 -1.03 24.99 -3.83
N ALA A 622 -1.96 25.94 -3.70
CA ALA A 622 -2.53 26.65 -4.84
C ALA A 622 -1.45 27.47 -5.57
N CYS A 623 -0.55 28.12 -4.84
CA CYS A 623 0.58 28.85 -5.41
C CYS A 623 1.58 27.92 -6.10
N LEU A 624 1.97 26.80 -5.47
CA LEU A 624 2.84 25.80 -6.09
C LEU A 624 2.22 25.24 -7.38
N TYR A 625 0.93 24.92 -7.36
CA TYR A 625 0.22 24.49 -8.57
C TYR A 625 0.23 25.59 -9.66
N GLY A 626 0.03 26.85 -9.28
CA GLY A 626 0.16 27.99 -10.18
C GLY A 626 1.54 28.07 -10.83
N LEU A 627 2.62 27.88 -10.07
CA LEU A 627 4.00 27.85 -10.59
C LEU A 627 4.26 26.67 -11.53
N LEU A 628 3.71 25.49 -11.23
CA LEU A 628 3.76 24.33 -12.14
C LEU A 628 3.05 24.58 -13.48
N LYS A 629 2.07 25.51 -13.50
CA LYS A 629 1.37 25.92 -14.72
C LYS A 629 2.08 27.06 -15.48
N SER A 630 3.11 27.67 -14.90
CA SER A 630 3.84 28.78 -15.53
C SER A 630 4.38 28.40 -16.91
N ASP A 631 4.42 29.38 -17.83
CA ASP A 631 5.05 29.22 -19.14
C ASP A 631 6.58 29.11 -19.03
N ASN A 632 7.17 29.59 -17.92
CA ASN A 632 8.59 29.53 -17.66
C ASN A 632 9.01 28.15 -17.11
N THR A 633 9.91 27.47 -17.83
CA THR A 633 10.37 26.12 -17.50
C THR A 633 11.08 26.05 -16.14
N LYS A 634 11.90 27.06 -15.82
CA LYS A 634 12.61 27.14 -14.53
C LYS A 634 11.63 27.30 -13.35
N MET A 635 10.49 27.98 -13.55
CA MET A 635 9.42 28.07 -12.54
C MET A 635 8.78 26.72 -12.27
N ARG A 636 8.46 25.96 -13.32
CA ARG A 636 7.89 24.62 -13.16
C ARG A 636 8.88 23.69 -12.46
N ALA A 637 10.14 23.66 -12.89
CA ALA A 637 11.19 22.86 -12.26
C ALA A 637 11.40 23.21 -10.77
N SER A 638 11.46 24.50 -10.43
CA SER A 638 11.62 24.94 -9.03
C SER A 638 10.41 24.58 -8.17
N SER A 639 9.20 24.66 -8.72
CA SER A 639 7.99 24.23 -8.02
C SER A 639 7.95 22.72 -7.81
N ALA A 640 8.37 21.92 -8.79
CA ALA A 640 8.49 20.47 -8.67
C ALA A 640 9.53 20.10 -7.59
N TYR A 641 10.68 20.80 -7.55
CA TYR A 641 11.66 20.65 -6.48
C TYR A 641 11.05 20.94 -5.10
N ALA A 642 10.34 22.06 -4.93
CA ALA A 642 9.66 22.36 -3.67
C ALA A 642 8.65 21.28 -3.28
N ILE A 643 7.88 20.76 -4.23
CA ILE A 643 6.96 19.64 -3.98
C ILE A 643 7.71 18.39 -3.55
N SER A 644 8.86 18.05 -4.17
CA SER A 644 9.68 16.91 -3.76
C SER A 644 10.16 17.03 -2.30
N PHE A 645 10.46 18.25 -1.88
CA PHE A 645 10.87 18.54 -0.51
C PHE A 645 9.68 18.42 0.46
N LEU A 646 8.55 19.04 0.14
CA LEU A 646 7.33 18.93 0.95
C LEU A 646 6.78 17.51 1.01
N ALA A 647 6.95 16.71 -0.04
CA ALA A 647 6.59 15.30 -0.08
C ALA A 647 7.28 14.44 0.98
N ARG A 648 8.24 14.97 1.73
CA ARG A 648 8.85 14.32 2.90
C ARG A 648 8.22 14.75 4.23
N ALA A 649 7.50 15.87 4.25
CA ALA A 649 6.84 16.40 5.44
C ALA A 649 5.55 15.64 5.76
N ARG A 650 5.34 15.34 7.05
CA ARG A 650 4.21 14.56 7.57
C ARG A 650 2.84 15.05 7.10
N LYS A 651 2.58 16.36 7.22
CA LYS A 651 1.30 16.97 6.83
C LYS A 651 1.04 16.88 5.33
N PHE A 652 2.08 17.04 4.52
CA PHE A 652 1.95 17.03 3.07
C PHE A 652 1.74 15.62 2.55
N ARG A 653 2.51 14.62 3.02
CA ARG A 653 2.36 13.21 2.61
C ARG A 653 0.94 12.69 2.77
N ARG A 654 0.27 13.03 3.88
CA ARG A 654 -1.12 12.63 4.17
C ARG A 654 -2.14 13.16 3.16
N LEU A 655 -1.79 14.15 2.35
CA LEU A 655 -2.66 14.66 1.27
C LEU A 655 -2.67 13.75 0.04
N PHE A 656 -1.74 12.80 -0.06
CA PHE A 656 -1.58 11.93 -1.23
C PHE A 656 -2.19 10.55 -0.98
N PRO A 657 -2.88 9.97 -1.98
CA PRO A 657 -3.58 8.68 -1.85
C PRO A 657 -2.70 7.54 -1.36
N ALA A 658 -1.43 7.50 -1.81
CA ALA A 658 -0.49 6.43 -1.48
C ALA A 658 -0.13 6.34 0.02
N TYR A 659 -0.39 7.40 0.80
CA TYR A 659 0.01 7.50 2.22
C TYR A 659 -1.19 7.75 3.14
N SER A 660 -2.42 7.78 2.62
CA SER A 660 -3.62 7.94 3.43
C SER A 660 -4.01 6.59 4.05
N GLU A 661 -3.67 6.38 5.32
CA GLU A 661 -4.12 5.22 6.12
C GLU A 661 -5.64 5.20 6.34
N GLN A 662 -6.35 6.29 6.03
CA GLN A 662 -7.81 6.36 6.09
C GLN A 662 -8.42 6.14 4.72
N ALA A 663 -9.14 5.03 4.56
CA ALA A 663 -10.09 4.85 3.47
C ALA A 663 -11.16 5.95 3.55
N GLY A 664 -11.26 6.80 2.52
CA GLY A 664 -12.34 7.79 2.40
C GLY A 664 -11.96 9.27 2.52
N LEU A 665 -10.66 9.63 2.57
CA LEU A 665 -10.27 11.03 2.40
C LEU A 665 -10.48 11.47 0.95
N ILE A 666 -11.26 12.52 0.74
CA ILE A 666 -11.41 13.18 -0.56
C ILE A 666 -10.06 13.84 -0.87
N VAL A 667 -9.38 13.34 -1.91
CA VAL A 667 -8.16 13.96 -2.43
C VAL A 667 -8.51 15.39 -2.85
N LEU A 668 -7.79 16.38 -2.30
CA LEU A 668 -8.02 17.77 -2.67
C LEU A 668 -7.81 17.93 -4.19
N PRO A 669 -8.72 18.59 -4.93
CA PRO A 669 -8.58 18.77 -6.38
C PRO A 669 -7.24 19.37 -6.82
N VAL A 670 -6.66 20.24 -5.98
CA VAL A 670 -5.34 20.84 -6.21
C VAL A 670 -4.23 19.78 -6.22
N VAL A 671 -4.31 18.77 -5.35
CA VAL A 671 -3.32 17.67 -5.28
C VAL A 671 -3.38 16.81 -6.54
N GLU A 672 -4.58 16.43 -7.00
CA GLU A 672 -4.72 15.69 -8.26
C GLU A 672 -4.16 16.48 -9.45
N ASN A 673 -4.40 17.79 -9.47
CA ASN A 673 -3.92 18.65 -10.54
C ASN A 673 -2.39 18.82 -10.51
N ILE A 674 -1.78 18.89 -9.32
CA ILE A 674 -0.32 18.85 -9.15
C ILE A 674 0.24 17.55 -9.74
N LEU A 675 -0.35 16.40 -9.38
CA LEU A 675 0.10 15.08 -9.86
C LEU A 675 0.00 14.96 -11.39
N LYS A 676 -1.14 15.37 -11.97
CA LYS A 676 -1.31 15.42 -13.44
C LYS A 676 -0.27 16.29 -14.11
N ARG A 677 0.08 17.43 -13.50
CA ARG A 677 1.07 18.35 -14.08
C ARG A 677 2.50 17.82 -13.98
N LEU A 678 2.88 17.23 -12.84
CA LEU A 678 4.17 16.55 -12.70
C LEU A 678 4.31 15.43 -13.74
N LYS A 679 3.27 14.63 -13.93
CA LYS A 679 3.23 13.59 -14.96
C LYS A 679 3.53 14.14 -16.36
N LEU A 680 2.89 15.25 -16.75
CA LEU A 680 3.16 15.92 -18.03
C LEU A 680 4.59 16.46 -18.15
N MET A 681 5.20 16.90 -17.03
CA MET A 681 6.57 17.40 -17.04
C MET A 681 7.62 16.31 -17.29
N LEU A 682 7.30 15.03 -17.08
CA LEU A 682 8.20 13.93 -17.47
C LEU A 682 8.37 13.84 -18.99
N GLU A 683 7.43 14.36 -19.77
CA GLU A 683 7.45 14.38 -21.24
C GLU A 683 8.02 15.71 -21.79
N SER A 684 8.57 16.57 -20.93
CA SER A 684 9.10 17.87 -21.33
C SER A 684 10.40 17.75 -22.14
N SER A 685 10.64 18.67 -23.07
CA SER A 685 11.93 18.78 -23.77
C SER A 685 13.08 19.24 -22.86
N GLU A 686 12.78 19.79 -21.69
CA GLU A 686 13.77 20.35 -20.76
C GLU A 686 14.18 19.35 -19.68
N ASP A 687 15.47 19.02 -19.64
CA ASP A 687 16.05 18.03 -18.70
C ASP A 687 15.76 18.40 -17.24
N SER A 688 15.86 19.70 -16.92
CA SER A 688 15.59 20.20 -15.56
C SER A 688 14.15 19.95 -15.10
N GLU A 689 13.17 19.96 -16.00
CA GLU A 689 11.78 19.68 -15.65
C GLU A 689 11.56 18.19 -15.43
N ARG A 690 12.13 17.36 -16.30
CA ARG A 690 12.06 15.91 -16.19
C ARG A 690 12.71 15.45 -14.88
N LEU A 691 13.93 15.93 -14.59
CA LEU A 691 14.66 15.61 -13.37
C LEU A 691 13.88 16.00 -12.10
N GLN A 692 13.40 17.25 -12.00
CA GLN A 692 12.71 17.71 -10.79
C GLN A 692 11.32 17.10 -10.65
N SER A 693 10.62 16.85 -11.76
CA SER A 693 9.34 16.13 -11.73
C SER A 693 9.53 14.70 -11.25
N LEU A 694 10.56 14.02 -11.76
CA LEU A 694 10.93 12.67 -11.35
C LEU A 694 11.27 12.61 -9.86
N ARG A 695 12.05 13.56 -9.33
CA ARG A 695 12.31 13.70 -7.88
C ARG A 695 11.03 13.89 -7.08
N ALA A 696 10.12 14.74 -7.56
CA ALA A 696 8.84 15.02 -6.92
C ALA A 696 7.97 13.77 -6.86
N ILE A 697 7.80 13.09 -7.99
CA ILE A 697 7.03 11.86 -8.11
C ILE A 697 7.63 10.74 -7.24
N GLY A 698 8.95 10.55 -7.30
CA GLY A 698 9.64 9.58 -6.45
C GLY A 698 9.45 9.84 -4.95
N SER A 699 9.50 11.11 -4.54
CA SER A 699 9.31 11.51 -3.14
C SER A 699 7.85 11.45 -2.67
N ILE A 700 6.90 11.73 -3.57
CA ILE A 700 5.46 11.61 -3.30
C ILE A 700 5.05 10.16 -3.16
N GLY A 701 5.66 9.24 -3.91
CA GLY A 701 5.32 7.82 -3.93
C GLY A 701 4.02 7.48 -4.67
N GLY A 702 3.87 6.20 -5.03
CA GLY A 702 2.72 5.69 -5.80
C GLY A 702 3.15 5.11 -7.14
N THR A 703 2.60 3.96 -7.49
CA THR A 703 3.09 3.11 -8.57
C THR A 703 2.47 3.43 -9.94
N ASP A 704 1.48 4.31 -9.94
CA ASP A 704 0.67 4.70 -11.10
C ASP A 704 1.45 5.51 -12.15
N TYR A 705 2.69 5.92 -11.83
CA TYR A 705 3.58 6.66 -12.72
C TYR A 705 4.62 5.78 -13.42
N ARG A 706 4.64 4.48 -13.12
CA ARG A 706 5.67 3.56 -13.60
C ARG A 706 5.76 3.52 -15.13
N GLU A 707 4.62 3.38 -15.79
CA GLU A 707 4.54 3.34 -17.26
C GLU A 707 5.15 4.61 -17.90
N GLN A 708 5.04 5.76 -17.24
CA GLN A 708 5.61 7.01 -17.74
C GLN A 708 7.11 7.12 -17.50
N ILE A 709 7.61 6.57 -16.38
CA ILE A 709 9.06 6.48 -16.15
C ILE A 709 9.70 5.47 -17.12
N ASP A 710 9.02 4.34 -17.40
CA ASP A 710 9.45 3.39 -18.43
C ASP A 710 9.57 4.08 -19.81
N LYS A 711 8.55 4.83 -20.23
CA LYS A 711 8.58 5.62 -21.48
C LYS A 711 9.67 6.68 -21.48
N LEU A 712 9.92 7.33 -20.34
CA LEU A 712 11.01 8.30 -20.21
C LEU A 712 12.37 7.61 -20.43
N LEU A 713 12.60 6.45 -19.82
CA LEU A 713 13.86 5.70 -19.94
C LEU A 713 14.14 5.19 -21.36
N GLU A 714 13.13 5.00 -22.20
CA GLU A 714 13.31 4.60 -23.61
C GLU A 714 13.95 5.70 -24.48
N VAL A 715 13.72 6.96 -24.13
CA VAL A 715 14.13 8.13 -24.94
C VAL A 715 15.15 9.03 -24.26
N GLU A 716 15.34 8.90 -22.95
CA GLU A 716 16.24 9.74 -22.17
C GLU A 716 17.72 9.45 -22.44
N THR A 717 18.53 10.51 -22.49
CA THR A 717 19.98 10.42 -22.70
C THR A 717 20.80 10.96 -21.53
N ASP A 718 20.19 11.71 -20.62
CA ASP A 718 20.87 12.26 -19.45
C ASP A 718 21.15 11.18 -18.38
N PRO A 719 22.44 10.93 -18.01
CA PRO A 719 22.78 9.91 -17.03
C PRO A 719 22.21 10.14 -15.63
N GLU A 720 22.05 11.39 -15.19
CA GLU A 720 21.49 11.70 -13.87
C GLU A 720 20.01 11.33 -13.82
N ILE A 721 19.26 11.68 -14.86
CA ILE A 721 17.83 11.34 -14.96
C ILE A 721 17.65 9.82 -15.07
N ILE A 722 18.45 9.15 -15.89
CA ILE A 722 18.41 7.68 -16.03
C ILE A 722 18.69 7.00 -14.70
N ASN A 723 19.77 7.38 -14.02
CA ASN A 723 20.14 6.79 -12.74
C ASN A 723 19.04 7.01 -11.69
N LEU A 724 18.51 8.24 -11.59
CA LEU A 724 17.43 8.54 -10.65
C LEU A 724 16.15 7.77 -10.98
N ALA A 725 15.78 7.69 -12.26
CA ALA A 725 14.60 6.96 -12.71
C ALA A 725 14.72 5.47 -12.39
N GLN A 726 15.90 4.89 -12.64
CA GLN A 726 16.22 3.52 -12.28
C GLN A 726 16.21 3.31 -10.78
N THR A 727 16.76 4.21 -9.97
CA THR A 727 16.70 4.13 -8.50
C THR A 727 15.26 4.18 -8.01
N ILE A 728 14.45 5.15 -8.48
CA ILE A 728 13.03 5.26 -8.11
C ILE A 728 12.27 4.01 -8.55
N MET A 729 12.51 3.52 -9.76
CA MET A 729 11.89 2.30 -10.25
C MET A 729 12.36 1.06 -9.48
N GLN A 730 13.62 1.01 -9.05
CA GLN A 730 14.15 -0.05 -8.19
C GLN A 730 13.53 0.02 -6.80
N ASP A 731 13.32 1.21 -6.25
CA ASP A 731 12.69 1.42 -4.94
C ASP A 731 11.20 1.11 -5.00
N TRP A 732 10.51 1.56 -6.05
CA TRP A 732 9.14 1.15 -6.33
C TRP A 732 9.06 -0.32 -6.68
N ASP A 733 10.06 -0.89 -7.33
CA ASP A 733 10.18 -2.33 -7.51
C ASP A 733 10.46 -3.02 -6.19
N ARG A 734 11.16 -2.44 -5.22
CA ARG A 734 11.30 -3.01 -3.88
C ARG A 734 9.98 -2.93 -3.09
N LEU A 735 9.16 -1.91 -3.38
CA LEU A 735 7.83 -1.72 -2.79
C LEU A 735 6.73 -2.57 -3.48
N LEU A 736 6.79 -2.76 -4.80
CA LEU A 736 5.86 -3.55 -5.65
C LEU A 736 6.30 -5.00 -5.84
N ARG A 737 7.60 -5.23 -5.93
CA ARG A 737 8.26 -6.52 -5.74
C ARG A 737 8.84 -6.49 -4.34
N PRO A 738 8.14 -7.03 -3.34
CA PRO A 738 8.94 -7.75 -2.37
C PRO A 738 9.64 -8.82 -3.23
N GLY A 739 10.95 -8.74 -3.47
CA GLY A 739 11.81 -9.81 -4.00
C GLY A 739 12.21 -9.78 -5.47
N LYS A 740 13.41 -9.24 -5.72
CA LYS A 740 14.54 -10.09 -6.09
C LYS A 740 15.69 -9.73 -5.15
N GLU A 741 15.88 -10.52 -4.10
CA GLU A 741 17.19 -10.79 -3.49
C GLU A 741 17.10 -12.03 -2.59
#